data_AF-A0A9P6T0N4-F1
#
_entry.id   AF-A0A9P6T0N4-F1
#
_cell.length_a   1.000
_cell.length_b   1.000
_cell.length_c   1.000
_cell.angle_alpha   90.00
_cell.angle_beta   90.00
_cell.angle_gamma   90.00
#
_symmetry.space_group_name_H-M   'P 1'
#
loop_
_entity.id
_entity.type
_entity.pdbx_description
1 polymer ?
#
loop_
_entity_poly.entity_id
_entity_poly.type
_entity_poly.pdbx_seq_one_letter_code
_entity_poly.pdbx_strand_id
1 'polypeptide(L)'
;MTYMQPTYYRILGFDKDYTDLAGKYGLLLYRDEGDEHPALHPSQLTQTDDRDWSIAKSAKIRPSGVPALFIPGNAGSARQVRSIAKEATRYYNEKIQKGLRAPWSKPIDFFTVDFNEEFSAFHGQLLLDQSRYVNEAIAYILSLYSHSNTAFPRPTSVLIIGHSMGGIVARTLFTKDNFIPGSINTILTIASPHMVPPLALDYTVTSIYDKIEEFWIKGYDTPHVVKQIGIALVEVVDASTPNQVKPLEERMKIFRNHLLWEDSLSTSSISKDSEMVDLSGVSHSFEEGDIWVSPARKPVTISQQTSKAHYHILTIPEHKDLDTLTLLTNLRFGSQEDFSLLLCKDKPQQGSNDKTVTCESDSLSLTAIPGSTRGSTMPLFTGEYFTGHEFRFMSVALSDLEGFRYVVILNKRSVYTDTSFVIVEFKNEASTAEVVHTTAIGLLRSGLTRNKFPENPSLVSTIRLPNVDNSILAYKLKVHGGSCAGAPMERFAPMIRQSSWAINEDKFSVNVANKENGIDINFHGDLPYYDKVLLRANNGIELMFWRDPTCKEPLSFTLTIDTYGSLGKIVIRYRTIVLVFTFMVVILTIRAQIKDWCRNESFKPFGVVLSSLLRTTFWKLSLLLVFVSFIQSLMSKNIVIVSPEAMANGIRVKSRSWISRAWFDNALLGRNETFFWLLLPIFLHVSVGMVAFVWFGLSTIVRAISFFTRLLTRNTSTQHR
;
A
#
# COMPACT_ATOMS: atom_id res chain seq x y z
N MET A 1 -12.87 13.11 -20.74
CA MET A 1 -12.97 11.67 -21.05
C MET A 1 -12.04 11.39 -22.21
N THR A 2 -11.16 10.40 -22.10
CA THR A 2 -10.29 9.98 -23.21
C THR A 2 -11.09 9.06 -24.12
N TYR A 3 -11.34 9.47 -25.36
CA TYR A 3 -12.03 8.63 -26.35
C TYR A 3 -11.05 7.54 -26.83
N MET A 4 -11.48 6.27 -26.81
CA MET A 4 -10.65 5.10 -27.11
C MET A 4 -11.22 4.37 -28.32
N GLN A 5 -10.38 4.06 -29.30
CA GLN A 5 -10.70 3.19 -30.45
C GLN A 5 -9.74 2.00 -30.47
N PRO A 6 -9.92 1.03 -29.54
CA PRO A 6 -8.94 -0.03 -29.33
C PRO A 6 -9.05 -1.10 -30.42
N THR A 7 -7.92 -1.46 -31.01
CA THR A 7 -7.77 -2.60 -31.92
C THR A 7 -6.82 -3.63 -31.30
N TYR A 8 -7.22 -4.90 -31.36
CA TYR A 8 -6.44 -6.02 -30.83
C TYR A 8 -6.04 -6.93 -31.97
N TYR A 9 -4.75 -7.16 -32.12
CA TYR A 9 -4.18 -7.99 -33.18
C TYR A 9 -3.66 -9.31 -32.60
N ARG A 10 -4.34 -10.42 -32.88
CA ARG A 10 -3.86 -11.74 -32.44
C ARG A 10 -2.62 -12.16 -33.22
N ILE A 11 -1.53 -12.50 -32.54
CA ILE A 11 -0.26 -12.88 -33.18
C ILE A 11 -0.27 -14.38 -33.48
N LEU A 12 -0.57 -14.76 -34.72
CA LEU A 12 -0.64 -16.19 -35.12
C LEU A 12 0.74 -16.85 -35.26
N GLY A 13 1.82 -16.05 -35.25
CA GLY A 13 3.19 -16.57 -35.24
C GLY A 13 3.63 -17.18 -33.91
N PHE A 14 2.91 -16.91 -32.81
CA PHE A 14 3.13 -17.57 -31.53
C PHE A 14 2.20 -18.78 -31.42
N ASP A 15 2.65 -19.91 -31.98
CA ASP A 15 1.88 -21.13 -32.14
C ASP A 15 2.54 -22.33 -31.42
N LYS A 16 2.15 -23.55 -31.82
CA LYS A 16 2.62 -24.80 -31.21
C LYS A 16 4.13 -25.01 -31.32
N ASP A 17 4.82 -24.29 -32.21
CA ASP A 17 6.28 -24.33 -32.31
C ASP A 17 6.94 -23.66 -31.09
N TYR A 18 6.22 -22.79 -30.38
CA TYR A 18 6.72 -22.03 -29.21
C TYR A 18 6.09 -22.45 -27.88
N THR A 19 4.85 -22.94 -27.89
CA THR A 19 4.14 -23.31 -26.66
C THR A 19 3.11 -24.41 -26.90
N ASP A 20 3.09 -25.42 -26.03
CA ASP A 20 2.08 -26.49 -26.03
C ASP A 20 0.66 -25.95 -25.72
N LEU A 21 0.58 -24.74 -25.16
CA LEU A 21 -0.66 -24.05 -24.81
C LEU A 21 -1.19 -23.16 -25.96
N ALA A 22 -0.57 -23.24 -27.13
CA ALA A 22 -1.02 -22.53 -28.32
C ALA A 22 -2.43 -22.98 -28.73
N GLY A 23 -3.32 -22.00 -28.94
CA GLY A 23 -4.73 -22.23 -29.25
C GLY A 23 -5.62 -22.27 -28.01
N LYS A 24 -5.10 -22.72 -26.85
CA LYS A 24 -5.77 -22.52 -25.55
C LYS A 24 -5.68 -21.06 -25.15
N TYR A 25 -4.49 -20.45 -25.22
CA TYR A 25 -4.29 -19.03 -24.91
C TYR A 25 -3.90 -18.25 -26.16
N GLY A 26 -4.08 -16.93 -26.10
CA GLY A 26 -3.76 -15.99 -27.17
C GLY A 26 -2.74 -14.95 -26.74
N LEU A 27 -1.84 -14.56 -27.65
CA LEU A 27 -1.00 -13.38 -27.50
C LEU A 27 -1.49 -12.32 -28.47
N LEU A 28 -1.78 -11.12 -27.97
CA LEU A 28 -2.35 -10.03 -28.72
C LEU A 28 -1.43 -8.79 -28.64
N LEU A 29 -1.38 -8.03 -29.73
CA LEU A 29 -0.78 -6.70 -29.78
C LEU A 29 -1.90 -5.66 -29.73
N TYR A 30 -1.86 -4.75 -28.76
CA TYR A 30 -2.80 -3.64 -28.62
C TYR A 30 -2.34 -2.43 -29.44
N ARG A 31 -3.31 -1.78 -30.11
CA ARG A 31 -3.14 -0.48 -30.78
C ARG A 31 -4.40 0.38 -30.63
N ASP A 32 -4.23 1.69 -30.52
CA ASP A 32 -5.34 2.64 -30.62
C ASP A 32 -5.31 3.36 -31.97
N GLU A 33 -6.45 3.89 -32.40
CA GLU A 33 -6.51 4.74 -33.58
C GLU A 33 -5.66 6.01 -33.34
N GLY A 34 -4.71 6.27 -34.24
CA GLY A 34 -3.74 7.37 -34.13
C GLY A 34 -2.33 6.97 -33.68
N ASP A 35 -2.05 5.69 -33.39
CA ASP A 35 -0.69 5.22 -33.06
C ASP A 35 0.18 5.06 -34.33
N GLU A 36 1.16 5.93 -34.54
CA GLU A 36 2.02 5.96 -35.75
C GLU A 36 3.15 4.90 -35.82
N HIS A 37 3.18 3.89 -34.94
CA HIS A 37 4.33 2.98 -34.81
C HIS A 37 4.01 1.47 -34.71
N PRO A 38 4.71 0.64 -35.51
CA PRO A 38 4.71 0.67 -36.97
C PRO A 38 3.32 0.24 -37.48
N ALA A 39 2.81 0.94 -38.49
CA ALA A 39 1.61 0.53 -39.19
C ALA A 39 1.80 -0.89 -39.75
N LEU A 40 1.00 -1.86 -39.28
CA LEU A 40 0.91 -3.18 -39.89
C LEU A 40 0.35 -2.97 -41.30
N HIS A 41 1.08 -3.39 -42.34
CA HIS A 41 0.60 -3.21 -43.71
C HIS A 41 -0.68 -4.04 -43.89
N PRO A 42 -1.74 -3.56 -44.57
CA PRO A 42 -3.01 -4.29 -44.68
C PRO A 42 -2.89 -5.73 -45.21
N SER A 43 -1.88 -6.00 -46.05
CA SER A 43 -1.58 -7.35 -46.56
C SER A 43 -1.05 -8.35 -45.52
N GLN A 44 -0.70 -7.87 -44.32
CA GLN A 44 -0.21 -8.67 -43.19
C GLN A 44 -1.31 -9.01 -42.18
N LEU A 45 -2.49 -8.42 -42.37
CA LEU A 45 -3.64 -8.57 -41.51
C LEU A 45 -4.62 -9.56 -42.14
N THR A 46 -5.13 -10.48 -41.34
CA THR A 46 -6.20 -11.39 -41.74
C THR A 46 -7.37 -11.17 -40.79
N GLN A 47 -8.51 -10.76 -41.33
CA GLN A 47 -9.73 -10.60 -40.56
C GLN A 47 -10.35 -11.98 -40.35
N THR A 48 -10.40 -12.44 -39.09
CA THR A 48 -10.88 -13.78 -38.74
C THR A 48 -12.37 -13.79 -38.38
N ASP A 49 -12.92 -12.64 -37.96
CA ASP A 49 -14.34 -12.41 -37.64
C ASP A 49 -14.68 -10.91 -37.77
N ASP A 50 -15.96 -10.54 -37.71
CA ASP A 50 -16.49 -9.17 -37.91
C ASP A 50 -15.85 -8.07 -37.02
N ARG A 51 -15.06 -8.42 -35.98
CA ARG A 51 -14.41 -7.45 -35.06
C ARG A 51 -12.98 -7.77 -34.63
N ASP A 52 -12.44 -8.95 -34.95
CA ASP A 52 -11.12 -9.37 -34.44
C ASP A 52 -10.11 -9.51 -35.60
N TRP A 53 -9.00 -8.80 -35.47
CA TRP A 53 -7.91 -8.79 -36.44
C TRP A 53 -6.81 -9.75 -35.99
N SER A 54 -6.23 -10.48 -36.94
CA SER A 54 -5.09 -11.35 -36.69
C SER A 54 -3.90 -10.96 -37.57
N ILE A 55 -2.70 -11.15 -37.05
CA ILE A 55 -1.45 -10.99 -37.79
C ILE A 55 -1.04 -12.36 -38.30
N ALA A 56 -0.96 -12.52 -39.62
CA ALA A 56 -0.61 -13.77 -40.26
C ALA A 56 0.77 -14.28 -39.83
N LYS A 57 0.97 -15.61 -39.78
CA LYS A 57 2.28 -16.23 -39.44
C LYS A 57 3.42 -15.76 -40.36
N SER A 58 3.11 -15.37 -41.61
CA SER A 58 4.08 -14.84 -42.58
C SER A 58 4.44 -13.35 -42.38
N ALA A 59 3.68 -12.62 -41.56
CA ALA A 59 3.91 -11.21 -41.32
C ALA A 59 5.07 -10.98 -40.33
N LYS A 60 6.07 -10.20 -40.76
CA LYS A 60 7.18 -9.79 -39.89
C LYS A 60 6.78 -8.59 -39.04
N ILE A 61 6.32 -8.82 -37.82
CA ILE A 61 6.11 -7.76 -36.83
C ILE A 61 7.48 -7.25 -36.38
N ARG A 62 7.72 -5.94 -36.49
CA ARG A 62 8.98 -5.29 -36.07
C ARG A 62 8.70 -4.11 -35.14
N PRO A 63 8.36 -4.38 -33.88
CA PRO A 63 8.11 -3.32 -32.91
C PRO A 63 9.41 -2.56 -32.58
N SER A 64 9.29 -1.27 -32.27
CA SER A 64 10.44 -0.36 -32.07
C SER A 64 10.46 0.35 -30.71
N GLY A 65 9.37 0.23 -29.94
CA GLY A 65 9.19 0.82 -28.63
C GLY A 65 9.76 -0.04 -27.48
N VAL A 66 9.29 0.24 -26.27
CA VAL A 66 9.59 -0.54 -25.07
C VAL A 66 8.53 -1.64 -24.93
N PRO A 67 8.88 -2.94 -24.90
CA PRO A 67 7.89 -4.00 -24.77
C PRO A 67 7.26 -4.01 -23.38
N ALA A 68 5.92 -4.01 -23.34
CA ALA A 68 5.15 -4.25 -22.13
C ALA A 68 4.13 -5.38 -22.36
N LEU A 69 3.95 -6.25 -21.36
CA LEU A 69 2.99 -7.35 -21.40
C LEU A 69 1.96 -7.21 -20.28
N PHE A 70 0.70 -7.07 -20.66
CA PHE A 70 -0.43 -7.07 -19.74
C PHE A 70 -0.94 -8.50 -19.49
N ILE A 71 -1.18 -8.83 -18.22
CA ILE A 71 -1.69 -10.11 -17.76
C ILE A 71 -3.03 -9.87 -17.03
N PRO A 72 -4.16 -10.35 -17.59
CA PRO A 72 -5.48 -10.15 -17.00
C PRO A 72 -5.67 -11.00 -15.74
N GLY A 73 -6.69 -10.63 -14.97
CA GLY A 73 -7.08 -11.33 -13.74
C GLY A 73 -8.02 -12.51 -13.97
N ASN A 74 -8.57 -13.02 -12.87
CA ASN A 74 -9.59 -14.07 -12.86
C ASN A 74 -10.83 -13.63 -13.65
N ALA A 75 -11.26 -14.43 -14.63
CA ALA A 75 -12.32 -14.06 -15.57
C ALA A 75 -12.11 -12.68 -16.23
N GLY A 76 -10.85 -12.27 -16.35
CA GLY A 76 -10.46 -10.98 -16.90
C GLY A 76 -10.19 -11.08 -18.40
N SER A 77 -10.68 -10.10 -19.14
CA SER A 77 -10.41 -9.98 -20.58
C SER A 77 -9.07 -9.30 -20.84
N ALA A 78 -8.38 -9.74 -21.89
CA ALA A 78 -7.20 -9.06 -22.45
C ALA A 78 -7.46 -7.58 -22.80
N ARG A 79 -8.73 -7.21 -23.00
CA ARG A 79 -9.18 -5.85 -23.34
C ARG A 79 -9.07 -4.84 -22.19
N GLN A 80 -8.76 -5.28 -20.97
CA GLN A 80 -8.57 -4.41 -19.81
C GLN A 80 -7.35 -3.47 -19.96
N VAL A 81 -6.39 -3.81 -20.84
CA VAL A 81 -5.19 -3.00 -21.10
C VAL A 81 -5.49 -1.63 -21.76
N ARG A 82 -6.65 -1.46 -22.40
CA ARG A 82 -6.96 -0.28 -23.22
C ARG A 82 -6.80 1.07 -22.51
N SER A 83 -7.21 1.15 -21.24
CA SER A 83 -7.20 2.41 -20.50
C SER A 83 -5.78 2.85 -20.19
N ILE A 84 -4.92 1.93 -19.73
CA ILE A 84 -3.52 2.22 -19.43
C ILE A 84 -2.72 2.49 -20.71
N ALA A 85 -3.00 1.75 -21.78
CA ALA A 85 -2.30 1.90 -23.05
C ALA A 85 -2.65 3.23 -23.75
N LYS A 86 -3.94 3.60 -23.80
CA LYS A 86 -4.35 4.91 -24.35
C LYS A 86 -3.71 6.06 -23.60
N GLU A 87 -3.74 6.00 -22.27
CA GLU A 87 -3.26 7.08 -21.43
C GLU A 87 -1.74 7.24 -21.52
N ALA A 88 -1.00 6.13 -21.52
CA ALA A 88 0.44 6.14 -21.74
C ALA A 88 0.81 6.75 -23.10
N THR A 89 0.05 6.41 -24.14
CA THR A 89 0.30 6.92 -25.50
C THR A 89 -0.06 8.40 -25.62
N ARG A 90 -1.19 8.84 -25.05
CA ARG A 90 -1.58 10.25 -24.97
C ARG A 90 -0.48 11.08 -24.31
N TYR A 91 0.00 10.63 -23.15
CA TYR A 91 1.06 11.31 -22.41
C TYR A 91 2.37 11.41 -23.21
N TYR A 92 2.75 10.32 -23.88
CA TYR A 92 3.93 10.28 -24.74
C TYR A 92 3.81 11.27 -25.92
N ASN A 93 2.65 11.30 -26.60
CA ASN A 93 2.41 12.21 -27.73
C ASN A 93 2.35 13.68 -27.29
N GLU A 94 1.78 13.99 -26.13
CA GLU A 94 1.77 15.34 -25.57
C GLU A 94 3.18 15.84 -25.25
N LYS A 95 4.05 14.99 -24.71
CA LYS A 95 5.47 15.32 -24.49
C LYS A 95 6.21 15.60 -25.79
N ILE A 96 5.90 14.84 -26.85
CA ILE A 96 6.45 15.08 -28.20
C ILE A 96 6.00 16.45 -28.72
N GLN A 97 4.70 16.74 -28.67
CA GLN A 97 4.14 18.00 -29.18
C GLN A 97 4.69 19.22 -28.44
N LYS A 98 4.91 19.10 -27.12
CA LYS A 98 5.48 20.17 -26.28
C LYS A 98 7.01 20.30 -26.39
N GLY A 99 7.71 19.44 -27.15
CA GLY A 99 9.17 19.44 -27.24
C GLY A 99 9.89 19.05 -25.94
N LEU A 100 9.19 18.50 -24.95
CA LEU A 100 9.70 18.15 -23.62
C LEU A 100 10.22 16.71 -23.54
N ARG A 101 10.58 16.13 -24.68
CA ARG A 101 10.99 14.73 -24.79
C ARG A 101 12.47 14.58 -24.45
N ALA A 102 12.78 13.71 -23.49
CA ALA A 102 14.15 13.25 -23.32
C ALA A 102 14.59 12.51 -24.60
N PRO A 103 15.81 12.74 -25.12
CA PRO A 103 16.29 12.12 -26.38
C PRO A 103 16.14 10.58 -26.44
N TRP A 104 16.07 9.94 -25.27
CA TRP A 104 16.06 8.50 -25.07
C TRP A 104 14.68 7.87 -24.86
N SER A 105 13.60 8.65 -24.76
CA SER A 105 12.28 8.08 -24.52
C SER A 105 11.76 7.36 -25.76
N LYS A 106 10.98 6.29 -25.59
CA LYS A 106 10.33 5.53 -26.67
C LYS A 106 8.86 5.28 -26.30
N PRO A 107 7.96 5.07 -27.28
CA PRO A 107 6.60 4.64 -26.98
C PRO A 107 6.62 3.24 -26.38
N ILE A 108 5.55 2.86 -25.67
CA ILE A 108 5.39 1.52 -25.11
C ILE A 108 4.61 0.65 -26.11
N ASP A 109 5.17 -0.50 -26.45
CA ASP A 109 4.48 -1.52 -27.24
C ASP A 109 3.71 -2.45 -26.30
N PHE A 110 2.39 -2.25 -26.21
CA PHE A 110 1.51 -3.04 -25.36
C PHE A 110 1.12 -4.36 -26.00
N PHE A 111 1.65 -5.45 -25.46
CA PHE A 111 1.16 -6.80 -25.65
C PHE A 111 0.19 -7.17 -24.52
N THR A 112 -0.73 -8.09 -24.78
CA THR A 112 -1.66 -8.60 -23.78
C THR A 112 -1.93 -10.08 -24.03
N VAL A 113 -2.03 -10.87 -22.96
CA VAL A 113 -2.39 -12.29 -23.07
C VAL A 113 -3.90 -12.47 -22.90
N ASP A 114 -4.45 -13.39 -23.67
CA ASP A 114 -5.83 -13.85 -23.54
C ASP A 114 -5.85 -15.26 -22.95
N PHE A 115 -6.40 -15.36 -21.74
CA PHE A 115 -6.56 -16.61 -21.02
C PHE A 115 -7.96 -17.24 -21.18
N ASN A 116 -8.73 -16.82 -22.18
CA ASN A 116 -10.14 -17.23 -22.38
C ASN A 116 -11.02 -17.01 -21.14
N GLU A 117 -10.70 -15.99 -20.34
CA GLU A 117 -11.45 -15.63 -19.12
C GLU A 117 -11.60 -16.80 -18.12
N GLU A 118 -10.62 -17.70 -18.08
CA GLU A 118 -10.64 -18.82 -17.13
C GLU A 118 -10.65 -18.37 -15.65
N PHE A 119 -11.31 -19.17 -14.81
CA PHE A 119 -11.46 -18.90 -13.37
C PHE A 119 -10.20 -19.26 -12.56
N SER A 120 -9.08 -18.60 -12.85
CA SER A 120 -7.78 -18.86 -12.22
C SER A 120 -7.71 -18.59 -10.71
N ALA A 121 -8.68 -17.89 -10.13
CA ALA A 121 -8.74 -17.65 -8.68
C ALA A 121 -8.99 -18.93 -7.86
N PHE A 122 -9.47 -20.01 -8.47
CA PHE A 122 -9.89 -21.22 -7.75
C PHE A 122 -9.08 -22.49 -8.10
N HIS A 123 -8.13 -22.41 -9.03
CA HIS A 123 -7.40 -23.57 -9.53
C HIS A 123 -5.91 -23.27 -9.73
N GLY A 124 -5.06 -23.86 -8.90
CA GLY A 124 -3.62 -23.57 -8.91
C GLY A 124 -2.93 -24.06 -10.18
N GLN A 125 -3.39 -25.16 -10.78
CA GLN A 125 -2.83 -25.62 -12.05
C GLN A 125 -3.04 -24.59 -13.18
N LEU A 126 -4.16 -23.86 -13.19
CA LEU A 126 -4.39 -22.81 -14.18
C LEU A 126 -3.37 -21.67 -14.01
N LEU A 127 -3.05 -21.28 -12.77
CA LEU A 127 -2.02 -20.27 -12.51
C LEU A 127 -0.64 -20.73 -13.00
N LEU A 128 -0.29 -22.01 -12.79
CA LEU A 128 0.97 -22.57 -13.26
C LEU A 128 1.06 -22.63 -14.80
N ASP A 129 -0.03 -23.01 -15.47
CA ASP A 129 -0.12 -23.06 -16.93
C ASP A 129 -0.05 -21.65 -17.52
N GLN A 130 -0.78 -20.70 -16.93
CA GLN A 130 -0.75 -19.28 -17.31
C GLN A 130 0.67 -18.71 -17.14
N SER A 131 1.35 -19.00 -16.03
CA SER A 131 2.74 -18.56 -15.82
C SER A 131 3.73 -19.18 -16.81
N ARG A 132 3.57 -20.46 -17.14
CA ARG A 132 4.41 -21.12 -18.16
C ARG A 132 4.22 -20.44 -19.52
N TYR A 133 2.97 -20.26 -19.95
CA TYR A 133 2.63 -19.61 -21.20
C TYR A 133 3.18 -18.18 -21.28
N VAL A 134 3.08 -17.42 -20.18
CA VAL A 134 3.58 -16.03 -20.14
C VAL A 134 5.10 -15.99 -20.26
N ASN A 135 5.85 -16.89 -19.63
CA ASN A 135 7.31 -16.97 -19.81
C ASN A 135 7.70 -17.25 -21.28
N GLU A 136 6.97 -18.17 -21.94
CA GLU A 136 7.15 -18.46 -23.37
C GLU A 136 6.79 -17.26 -24.25
N ALA A 137 5.72 -16.54 -23.91
CA ALA A 137 5.32 -15.32 -24.59
C ALA A 137 6.37 -14.20 -24.43
N ILE A 138 6.98 -14.05 -23.25
CA ILE A 138 8.06 -13.07 -23.00
C ILE A 138 9.27 -13.40 -23.89
N ALA A 139 9.67 -14.67 -23.96
CA ALA A 139 10.76 -15.11 -24.83
C ALA A 139 10.45 -14.79 -26.30
N TYR A 140 9.23 -15.06 -26.75
CA TYR A 140 8.77 -14.75 -28.09
C TYR A 140 8.77 -13.23 -28.37
N ILE A 141 8.24 -12.40 -27.46
CA ILE A 141 8.23 -10.94 -27.59
C ILE A 141 9.66 -10.41 -27.74
N LEU A 142 10.61 -10.84 -26.90
CA LEU A 142 12.01 -10.43 -27.00
C LEU A 142 12.67 -10.85 -28.32
N SER A 143 12.19 -11.93 -28.95
CA SER A 143 12.63 -12.35 -30.27
C SER A 143 12.19 -11.38 -31.38
N LEU A 144 11.05 -10.71 -31.23
CA LEU A 144 10.53 -9.72 -32.20
C LEU A 144 11.45 -8.48 -32.33
N TYR A 145 12.19 -8.15 -31.26
CA TYR A 145 13.11 -7.01 -31.22
C TYR A 145 14.53 -7.34 -31.70
N SER A 146 14.78 -8.56 -32.17
CA SER A 146 16.12 -9.03 -32.56
C SER A 146 16.75 -8.33 -33.76
N HIS A 147 15.94 -7.73 -34.63
CA HIS A 147 16.39 -7.11 -35.89
C HIS A 147 16.14 -5.59 -35.92
N SER A 148 16.05 -4.94 -34.75
CA SER A 148 15.80 -3.50 -34.66
C SER A 148 17.06 -2.71 -35.05
N ASN A 149 17.15 -2.26 -36.31
CA ASN A 149 18.15 -1.30 -36.82
C ASN A 149 17.91 0.10 -36.24
N THR A 150 17.87 0.25 -34.92
CA THR A 150 17.68 1.55 -34.26
C THR A 150 18.96 1.99 -33.56
N ALA A 151 19.16 3.31 -33.44
CA ALA A 151 20.28 3.93 -32.71
C ALA A 151 20.29 3.62 -31.19
N PHE A 152 19.47 2.67 -30.72
CA PHE A 152 19.22 2.37 -29.33
C PHE A 152 19.49 0.88 -29.04
N PRO A 153 19.90 0.54 -27.80
CA PRO A 153 20.19 -0.84 -27.43
C PRO A 153 18.93 -1.73 -27.55
N ARG A 154 19.16 -3.00 -27.89
CA ARG A 154 18.10 -4.01 -27.98
C ARG A 154 17.47 -4.23 -26.60
N PRO A 155 16.13 -4.24 -26.48
CA PRO A 155 15.45 -4.63 -25.24
C PRO A 155 15.84 -6.04 -24.82
N THR A 156 16.32 -6.20 -23.59
CA THR A 156 16.61 -7.50 -22.96
C THR A 156 15.53 -7.92 -21.98
N SER A 157 14.60 -7.02 -21.64
CA SER A 157 13.53 -7.25 -20.67
C SER A 157 12.18 -6.72 -21.15
N VAL A 158 11.09 -7.30 -20.64
CA VAL A 158 9.71 -6.88 -20.86
C VAL A 158 9.13 -6.30 -19.57
N LEU A 159 8.43 -5.16 -19.66
CA LEU A 159 7.66 -4.58 -18.55
C LEU A 159 6.39 -5.42 -18.32
N ILE A 160 6.20 -5.95 -17.12
CA ILE A 160 5.01 -6.77 -16.81
C ILE A 160 3.96 -5.94 -16.09
N ILE A 161 2.70 -6.01 -16.53
CA ILE A 161 1.57 -5.36 -15.90
C ILE A 161 0.52 -6.43 -15.55
N GLY A 162 0.41 -6.81 -14.28
CA GLY A 162 -0.55 -7.80 -13.82
C GLY A 162 -1.76 -7.17 -13.12
N HIS A 163 -2.98 -7.58 -13.48
CA HIS A 163 -4.19 -7.15 -12.80
C HIS A 163 -4.82 -8.30 -11.99
N SER A 164 -5.18 -8.05 -10.73
CA SER A 164 -5.79 -9.06 -9.85
C SER A 164 -4.95 -10.35 -9.79
N MET A 165 -5.52 -11.52 -10.13
CA MET A 165 -4.76 -12.79 -10.20
C MET A 165 -3.64 -12.77 -11.25
N GLY A 166 -3.70 -11.90 -12.26
CA GLY A 166 -2.61 -11.71 -13.23
C GLY A 166 -1.32 -11.18 -12.59
N GLY A 167 -1.41 -10.44 -11.48
CA GLY A 167 -0.24 -10.07 -10.68
C GLY A 167 0.39 -11.25 -9.94
N ILE A 168 -0.40 -12.27 -9.59
CA ILE A 168 0.09 -13.52 -9.00
C ILE A 168 0.74 -14.39 -10.07
N VAL A 169 0.14 -14.48 -11.26
CA VAL A 169 0.77 -15.10 -12.44
C VAL A 169 2.13 -14.45 -12.72
N ALA A 170 2.20 -13.11 -12.71
CA ALA A 170 3.44 -12.34 -12.92
C ALA A 170 4.54 -12.66 -11.89
N ARG A 171 4.19 -12.79 -10.60
CA ARG A 171 5.16 -13.15 -9.56
C ARG A 171 5.55 -14.62 -9.59
N THR A 172 4.66 -15.49 -10.07
CA THR A 172 4.91 -16.93 -10.21
C THR A 172 5.91 -17.23 -11.33
N LEU A 173 6.06 -16.34 -12.32
CA LEU A 173 6.98 -16.50 -13.46
C LEU A 173 8.39 -16.92 -13.04
N PHE A 174 8.92 -16.30 -11.99
CA PHE A 174 10.27 -16.52 -11.46
C PHE A 174 10.48 -17.90 -10.83
N THR A 175 9.39 -18.55 -10.43
CA THR A 175 9.42 -19.89 -9.81
C THR A 175 9.37 -21.02 -10.86
N LYS A 176 9.21 -20.67 -12.14
CA LYS A 176 9.12 -21.61 -13.24
C LYS A 176 10.50 -21.92 -13.83
N ASP A 177 10.64 -23.15 -14.30
CA ASP A 177 11.79 -23.70 -15.00
C ASP A 177 12.11 -22.99 -16.32
N ASN A 178 11.08 -22.49 -17.01
CA ASN A 178 11.21 -21.79 -18.29
C ASN A 178 11.42 -20.26 -18.16
N PHE A 179 11.72 -19.76 -16.94
CA PHE A 179 12.03 -18.35 -16.73
C PHE A 179 13.42 -18.00 -17.26
N ILE A 180 13.53 -16.93 -18.04
CA ILE A 180 14.80 -16.42 -18.56
C ILE A 180 15.33 -15.33 -17.61
N PRO A 181 16.48 -15.51 -16.93
CA PRO A 181 17.03 -14.50 -16.03
C PRO A 181 17.26 -13.16 -16.75
N GLY A 182 16.86 -12.05 -16.13
CA GLY A 182 16.97 -10.71 -16.70
C GLY A 182 15.92 -10.35 -17.75
N SER A 183 15.04 -11.28 -18.15
CA SER A 183 13.94 -11.01 -19.09
C SER A 183 12.81 -10.15 -18.52
N ILE A 184 12.78 -9.96 -17.20
CA ILE A 184 11.84 -9.10 -16.49
C ILE A 184 12.65 -8.23 -15.53
N ASN A 185 12.55 -6.91 -15.68
CA ASN A 185 13.15 -5.94 -14.77
C ASN A 185 12.09 -5.32 -13.85
N THR A 186 10.92 -5.02 -14.40
CA THR A 186 9.87 -4.27 -13.71
C THR A 186 8.54 -5.00 -13.79
N ILE A 187 7.85 -5.10 -12.65
CA ILE A 187 6.49 -5.62 -12.55
C ILE A 187 5.63 -4.55 -11.90
N LEU A 188 4.55 -4.16 -12.57
CA LEU A 188 3.48 -3.36 -12.02
C LEU A 188 2.28 -4.27 -11.75
N THR A 189 1.86 -4.38 -10.50
CA THR A 189 0.67 -5.16 -10.14
C THR A 189 -0.45 -4.27 -9.64
N ILE A 190 -1.65 -4.43 -10.18
CA ILE A 190 -2.82 -3.61 -9.89
C ILE A 190 -3.85 -4.48 -9.18
N ALA A 191 -4.33 -4.05 -8.01
CA ALA A 191 -5.35 -4.75 -7.21
C ALA A 191 -5.08 -6.27 -7.04
N SER A 192 -3.80 -6.64 -6.95
CA SER A 192 -3.36 -8.04 -6.92
C SER A 192 -3.26 -8.56 -5.48
N PRO A 193 -3.82 -9.74 -5.17
CA PRO A 193 -3.89 -10.26 -3.80
C PRO A 193 -2.57 -10.92 -3.38
N HIS A 194 -1.52 -10.13 -3.14
CA HIS A 194 -0.14 -10.63 -2.96
C HIS A 194 0.10 -11.48 -1.71
N MET A 195 -0.65 -11.21 -0.63
CA MET A 195 -0.42 -11.84 0.67
C MET A 195 -1.13 -13.19 0.79
N VAL A 196 -2.38 -13.25 0.32
CA VAL A 196 -3.24 -14.43 0.46
C VAL A 196 -4.16 -14.52 -0.75
N PRO A 197 -4.40 -15.71 -1.32
CA PRO A 197 -5.37 -15.87 -2.39
C PRO A 197 -6.78 -15.43 -1.93
N PRO A 198 -7.60 -14.84 -2.82
CA PRO A 198 -8.96 -14.44 -2.46
C PRO A 198 -9.81 -15.60 -1.93
N LEU A 199 -9.55 -16.83 -2.41
CA LEU A 199 -10.19 -18.05 -1.93
C LEU A 199 -9.24 -19.24 -2.11
N ALA A 200 -8.72 -19.79 -1.00
CA ALA A 200 -7.87 -20.99 -1.02
C ALA A 200 -8.71 -22.28 -1.02
N LEU A 201 -9.33 -22.63 -2.16
CA LEU A 201 -10.05 -23.91 -2.31
C LEU A 201 -9.13 -25.08 -2.69
N ASP A 202 -7.91 -24.77 -3.15
CA ASP A 202 -6.95 -25.73 -3.71
C ASP A 202 -5.59 -25.54 -3.04
N TYR A 203 -5.01 -26.64 -2.55
CA TYR A 203 -3.67 -26.67 -1.96
C TYR A 203 -2.60 -26.12 -2.92
N THR A 204 -2.77 -26.34 -4.21
CA THR A 204 -1.85 -25.86 -5.25
C THR A 204 -1.77 -24.34 -5.26
N VAL A 205 -2.89 -23.64 -5.02
CA VAL A 205 -2.91 -22.18 -4.92
C VAL A 205 -2.07 -21.73 -3.72
N THR A 206 -2.24 -22.35 -2.55
CA THR A 206 -1.43 -22.02 -1.37
C THR A 206 0.06 -22.28 -1.63
N SER A 207 0.41 -23.43 -2.22
CA SER A 207 1.81 -23.77 -2.54
C SER A 207 2.46 -22.78 -3.52
N ILE A 208 1.71 -22.19 -4.45
CA ILE A 208 2.20 -21.13 -5.34
C ILE A 208 2.59 -19.89 -4.54
N TYR A 209 1.77 -19.47 -3.58
CA TYR A 209 2.06 -18.33 -2.72
C TYR A 209 3.30 -18.58 -1.86
N ASP A 210 3.42 -19.76 -1.25
CA ASP A 210 4.59 -20.15 -0.45
C ASP A 210 5.88 -20.10 -1.30
N LYS A 211 5.83 -20.62 -2.54
CA LYS A 211 6.98 -20.60 -3.46
C LYS A 211 7.36 -19.21 -3.93
N ILE A 212 6.37 -18.34 -4.19
CA ILE A 212 6.61 -16.94 -4.50
C ILE A 212 7.33 -16.30 -3.31
N GLU A 213 6.78 -16.42 -2.11
CA GLU A 213 7.35 -15.86 -0.89
C GLU A 213 8.78 -16.37 -0.66
N GLU A 214 9.01 -17.68 -0.75
CA GLU A 214 10.34 -18.28 -0.62
C GLU A 214 11.33 -17.74 -1.65
N PHE A 215 10.93 -17.60 -2.93
CA PHE A 215 11.77 -17.02 -3.98
C PHE A 215 12.18 -15.58 -3.65
N TRP A 216 11.22 -14.73 -3.27
CA TRP A 216 11.49 -13.33 -2.97
C TRP A 216 12.28 -13.18 -1.66
N ILE A 217 11.92 -13.90 -0.60
CA ILE A 217 12.68 -13.92 0.67
C ILE A 217 14.13 -14.35 0.42
N LYS A 218 14.38 -15.42 -0.34
CA LYS A 218 15.75 -15.84 -0.69
C LYS A 218 16.49 -14.78 -1.52
N GLY A 219 15.78 -14.07 -2.41
CA GLY A 219 16.33 -12.92 -3.14
C GLY A 219 16.66 -11.73 -2.23
N TYR A 220 15.95 -11.59 -1.10
CA TYR A 220 16.26 -10.62 -0.05
C TYR A 220 17.37 -11.11 0.89
N ASP A 221 17.50 -12.41 1.12
CA ASP A 221 18.52 -13.03 1.99
C ASP A 221 19.95 -12.85 1.43
N THR A 222 20.09 -12.57 0.12
CA THR A 222 21.25 -11.91 -0.52
C THR A 222 20.88 -11.47 -1.96
N PRO A 223 21.08 -10.22 -2.44
CA PRO A 223 22.13 -9.26 -2.09
C PRO A 223 21.65 -7.79 -2.13
N HIS A 224 20.78 -7.34 -1.22
CA HIS A 224 20.88 -5.93 -0.81
C HIS A 224 21.98 -5.81 0.23
N VAL A 225 21.99 -6.66 1.26
CA VAL A 225 23.06 -6.68 2.25
C VAL A 225 24.41 -7.08 1.64
N VAL A 226 24.52 -8.16 0.85
CA VAL A 226 25.81 -8.56 0.26
C VAL A 226 26.30 -7.60 -0.83
N LYS A 227 25.40 -6.96 -1.59
CA LYS A 227 25.78 -5.90 -2.53
C LYS A 227 26.22 -4.65 -1.79
N GLN A 228 25.51 -4.23 -0.74
CA GLN A 228 25.90 -3.08 0.08
C GLN A 228 27.17 -3.34 0.88
N ILE A 229 27.38 -4.55 1.40
CA ILE A 229 28.65 -5.01 1.98
C ILE A 229 29.74 -5.01 0.91
N GLY A 230 29.45 -5.51 -0.30
CA GLY A 230 30.40 -5.51 -1.41
C GLY A 230 30.82 -4.09 -1.82
N ILE A 231 29.87 -3.15 -1.92
CA ILE A 231 30.12 -1.73 -2.19
C ILE A 231 30.93 -1.11 -1.04
N ALA A 232 30.51 -1.31 0.21
CA ALA A 232 31.21 -0.78 1.37
C ALA A 232 32.65 -1.33 1.49
N LEU A 233 32.87 -2.62 1.23
CA LEU A 233 34.19 -3.23 1.24
C LEU A 233 35.09 -2.67 0.13
N VAL A 234 34.54 -2.41 -1.06
CA VAL A 234 35.29 -1.79 -2.17
C VAL A 234 35.62 -0.33 -1.85
N GLU A 235 34.68 0.43 -1.31
CA GLU A 235 34.88 1.84 -0.96
C GLU A 235 35.85 2.06 0.21
N VAL A 236 35.97 1.09 1.11
CA VAL A 236 36.91 1.12 2.23
C VAL A 236 38.36 0.89 1.76
N VAL A 237 38.57 0.25 0.62
CA VAL A 237 39.91 -0.05 0.09
C VAL A 237 40.49 1.20 -0.56
N ASP A 238 41.70 1.57 -0.13
CA ASP A 238 42.47 2.66 -0.74
C ASP A 238 43.93 2.21 -0.90
N ALA A 239 44.26 1.81 -2.13
CA ALA A 239 45.57 1.31 -2.51
C ALA A 239 46.67 2.39 -2.48
N SER A 240 46.31 3.68 -2.34
CA SER A 240 47.28 4.78 -2.20
C SER A 240 47.84 4.91 -0.78
N THR A 241 47.22 4.24 0.20
CA THR A 241 47.66 4.25 1.60
C THR A 241 48.46 2.99 1.96
N PRO A 242 49.47 3.05 2.85
CA PRO A 242 50.25 1.88 3.27
C PRO A 242 49.40 0.77 3.90
N ASN A 243 48.27 1.14 4.51
CA ASN A 243 47.34 0.21 5.16
C ASN A 243 46.35 -0.42 4.16
N GLN A 244 46.38 -0.02 2.90
CA GLN A 244 45.49 -0.47 1.81
C GLN A 244 44.00 -0.24 2.07
N VAL A 245 43.67 0.62 3.04
CA VAL A 245 42.33 0.93 3.49
C VAL A 245 42.28 2.37 4.01
N LYS A 246 41.13 3.01 3.86
CA LYS A 246 40.88 4.36 4.38
C LYS A 246 41.07 4.46 5.91
N PRO A 247 41.30 5.65 6.48
CA PRO A 247 41.35 5.87 7.93
C PRO A 247 40.08 5.35 8.64
N LEU A 248 40.23 4.92 9.90
CA LEU A 248 39.14 4.28 10.68
C LEU A 248 37.84 5.10 10.67
N GLU A 249 37.92 6.41 10.85
CA GLU A 249 36.76 7.31 10.89
C GLU A 249 35.97 7.30 9.57
N GLU A 250 36.68 7.32 8.43
CA GLU A 250 36.09 7.29 7.10
C GLU A 250 35.49 5.91 6.77
N ARG A 251 36.14 4.82 7.21
CA ARG A 251 35.62 3.46 7.07
C ARG A 251 34.33 3.26 7.87
N MET A 252 34.29 3.76 9.10
CA MET A 252 33.10 3.68 9.94
C MET A 252 31.93 4.49 9.38
N LYS A 253 32.21 5.62 8.72
CA LYS A 253 31.21 6.41 7.98
C LYS A 253 30.62 5.61 6.80
N ILE A 254 31.47 5.00 5.97
CA ILE A 254 31.03 4.15 4.84
C ILE A 254 30.18 2.98 5.35
N PHE A 255 30.62 2.27 6.39
CA PHE A 255 29.83 1.15 6.93
C PHE A 255 28.49 1.58 7.51
N ARG A 256 28.39 2.71 8.22
CA ARG A 256 27.11 3.23 8.73
C ARG A 256 26.15 3.58 7.61
N ASN A 257 26.62 4.30 6.60
CA ASN A 257 25.81 4.74 5.46
C ASN A 257 25.24 3.56 4.65
N HIS A 258 25.98 2.45 4.53
CA HIS A 258 25.57 1.30 3.73
C HIS A 258 24.86 0.19 4.51
N LEU A 259 25.05 0.09 5.84
CA LEU A 259 24.60 -1.07 6.63
C LEU A 259 23.52 -0.77 7.69
N LEU A 260 23.13 0.49 7.94
CA LEU A 260 22.11 0.85 8.94
C LEU A 260 20.97 1.69 8.32
N TRP A 261 19.72 1.18 8.32
CA TRP A 261 18.53 1.85 7.77
C TRP A 261 17.93 2.91 8.70
N GLU A 262 17.92 2.64 10.01
CA GLU A 262 17.27 3.50 11.01
C GLU A 262 18.00 4.83 11.21
N ASP A 263 19.30 4.84 10.95
CA ASP A 263 20.13 6.04 11.06
C ASP A 263 19.90 7.04 9.91
N SER A 264 19.13 6.69 8.86
CA SER A 264 18.77 7.68 7.82
C SER A 264 17.81 8.77 8.30
N LEU A 265 17.20 8.62 9.49
CA LEU A 265 16.45 9.65 10.19
C LEU A 265 17.30 10.46 11.21
N SER A 266 18.49 9.97 11.59
CA SER A 266 19.36 10.58 12.63
C SER A 266 20.81 10.85 12.19
N THR A 267 21.22 10.46 11.00
CA THR A 267 22.54 10.73 10.43
C THR A 267 22.46 10.95 8.92
N SER A 268 21.93 12.11 8.53
CA SER A 268 22.48 12.77 7.35
C SER A 268 23.94 13.09 7.67
N SER A 269 24.87 12.31 7.11
CA SER A 269 26.28 12.57 7.29
C SER A 269 26.60 13.93 6.67
N ILE A 270 26.73 14.94 7.52
CA ILE A 270 27.16 16.30 7.23
C ILE A 270 28.29 16.26 6.19
N SER A 271 28.00 16.69 4.97
CA SER A 271 29.03 17.14 4.04
C SER A 271 29.59 18.42 4.64
N LYS A 272 30.85 18.36 5.10
CA LYS A 272 31.59 19.50 5.67
C LYS A 272 31.99 20.51 4.58
N ASP A 273 31.03 21.00 3.80
CA ASP A 273 31.20 22.26 3.09
C ASP A 273 30.75 23.35 4.06
N SER A 274 31.70 23.75 4.92
CA SER A 274 31.52 24.90 5.81
C SER A 274 31.67 26.17 4.98
N GLU A 275 30.57 26.88 4.77
CA GLU A 275 30.57 28.20 4.13
C GLU A 275 30.64 29.26 5.24
N MET A 276 31.63 30.16 5.15
CA MET A 276 31.65 31.33 6.03
C MET A 276 30.69 32.37 5.47
N VAL A 277 29.60 32.62 6.18
CA VAL A 277 28.61 33.64 5.80
C VAL A 277 28.93 34.93 6.55
N ASP A 278 29.31 35.97 5.80
CA ASP A 278 29.49 37.31 6.35
C ASP A 278 28.14 38.03 6.47
N LEU A 279 27.69 38.25 7.71
CA LEU A 279 26.41 38.92 8.01
C LEU A 279 26.47 40.45 7.85
N SER A 280 27.66 41.04 7.66
CA SER A 280 27.82 42.50 7.59
C SER A 280 27.25 43.12 6.31
N GLY A 281 27.13 42.33 5.23
CA GLY A 281 26.61 42.75 3.93
C GLY A 281 25.19 42.29 3.58
N VAL A 282 24.53 41.52 4.46
CA VAL A 282 23.27 40.83 4.13
C VAL A 282 22.16 41.11 5.15
N SER A 283 20.91 41.20 4.68
CA SER A 283 19.78 41.47 5.56
C SER A 283 19.47 40.22 6.40
N HIS A 284 19.42 40.37 7.72
CA HIS A 284 19.17 39.29 8.66
C HIS A 284 18.27 39.74 9.82
N SER A 285 17.48 38.81 10.38
CA SER A 285 16.68 39.00 11.59
C SER A 285 16.96 37.88 12.60
N PHE A 286 17.05 38.25 13.88
CA PHE A 286 17.08 37.28 14.98
C PHE A 286 15.65 37.06 15.45
N GLU A 287 15.24 35.81 15.45
CA GLU A 287 13.88 35.40 15.78
C GLU A 287 13.94 34.63 17.11
N GLU A 288 13.21 35.13 18.11
CA GLU A 288 13.11 34.53 19.44
C GLU A 288 11.74 33.88 19.64
N GLY A 289 11.73 32.65 20.16
CA GLY A 289 10.53 31.89 20.50
C GLY A 289 10.56 30.45 20.03
N ASP A 290 9.71 29.62 20.64
CA ASP A 290 9.64 28.18 20.35
C ASP A 290 9.02 27.90 18.97
N ILE A 291 8.16 28.81 18.48
CA ILE A 291 7.47 28.69 17.19
C ILE A 291 7.76 29.93 16.35
N TRP A 292 8.33 29.72 15.16
CA TRP A 292 8.55 30.75 14.16
C TRP A 292 7.76 30.47 12.89
N VAL A 293 7.12 31.52 12.36
CA VAL A 293 6.24 31.40 11.19
C VAL A 293 6.45 32.57 10.23
N SER A 294 6.69 32.26 8.96
CA SER A 294 6.87 33.24 7.87
C SER A 294 5.95 32.97 6.68
N PRO A 295 5.39 34.01 6.02
CA PRO A 295 5.45 35.43 6.37
C PRO A 295 4.53 35.76 7.57
N ALA A 296 4.91 36.72 8.42
CA ALA A 296 4.05 37.18 9.52
C ALA A 296 2.81 37.90 8.95
N ARG A 297 1.60 37.38 9.19
CA ARG A 297 0.33 37.96 8.71
C ARG A 297 -0.10 39.21 9.50
N LYS A 298 0.82 40.15 9.76
CA LYS A 298 0.44 41.50 10.17
C LYS A 298 -0.08 42.24 8.92
N PRO A 299 -1.09 43.12 9.02
CA PRO A 299 -1.44 44.01 7.92
C PRO A 299 -0.29 45.00 7.73
N VAL A 300 0.70 44.61 6.93
CA VAL A 300 1.79 45.49 6.53
C VAL A 300 1.24 46.34 5.40
N THR A 301 0.96 47.61 5.69
CA THR A 301 0.82 48.65 4.67
C THR A 301 2.00 48.51 3.72
N ILE A 302 1.74 48.27 2.44
CA ILE A 302 2.76 48.01 1.41
C ILE A 302 3.70 49.23 1.35
N SER A 303 4.76 49.21 2.16
CA SER A 303 5.96 49.99 1.94
C SER A 303 7.00 49.03 1.41
N GLN A 304 7.21 49.09 0.10
CA GLN A 304 8.38 48.62 -0.66
C GLN A 304 9.39 47.82 0.17
N GLN A 305 9.17 46.51 0.30
CA GLN A 305 10.16 45.62 0.88
C GLN A 305 11.20 45.29 -0.20
N THR A 306 12.45 45.59 0.14
CA THR A 306 13.59 45.63 -0.77
C THR A 306 14.04 44.25 -1.24
N SER A 307 14.54 44.23 -2.47
CA SER A 307 14.82 43.09 -3.35
C SER A 307 16.07 42.26 -3.01
N LYS A 308 16.26 41.82 -1.75
CA LYS A 308 17.45 41.03 -1.37
C LYS A 308 17.09 39.79 -0.55
N ALA A 309 17.87 38.71 -0.75
CA ALA A 309 17.80 37.49 0.05
C ALA A 309 17.95 37.82 1.55
N HIS A 310 17.12 37.21 2.38
CA HIS A 310 17.02 37.52 3.80
C HIS A 310 17.28 36.27 4.65
N TYR A 311 18.07 36.43 5.70
CA TYR A 311 18.47 35.36 6.61
C TYR A 311 17.68 35.46 7.91
N HIS A 312 16.86 34.47 8.21
CA HIS A 312 16.19 34.35 9.50
C HIS A 312 17.01 33.43 10.40
N ILE A 313 17.47 33.96 11.55
CA ILE A 313 18.36 33.26 12.47
C ILE A 313 17.55 32.86 13.71
N LEU A 314 17.36 31.55 13.88
CA LEU A 314 16.67 30.95 15.02
C LEU A 314 17.71 30.38 15.99
N THR A 315 17.66 30.81 17.24
CA THR A 315 18.48 30.21 18.31
C THR A 315 17.94 28.83 18.65
N ILE A 316 18.81 27.83 18.68
CA ILE A 316 18.46 26.51 19.24
C ILE A 316 18.36 26.69 20.77
N PRO A 317 17.19 26.43 21.38
CA PRO A 317 17.02 26.61 22.81
C PRO A 317 17.85 25.57 23.59
N GLU A 318 18.68 26.04 24.53
CA GLU A 318 19.45 25.19 25.47
C GLU A 318 18.57 24.65 26.64
N HIS A 319 17.25 24.85 26.56
CA HIS A 319 16.31 24.45 27.61
C HIS A 319 16.14 22.92 27.66
N LYS A 320 16.20 22.34 28.87
CA LYS A 320 16.05 20.89 29.12
C LYS A 320 14.68 20.30 28.73
N ASP A 321 13.70 21.16 28.48
CA ASP A 321 12.32 20.73 28.27
C ASP A 321 11.99 20.49 26.78
N LEU A 322 12.83 20.93 25.83
CA LEU A 322 12.60 20.75 24.39
C LEU A 322 13.56 19.68 23.84
N ASP A 323 13.08 18.84 22.93
CA ASP A 323 13.83 17.67 22.43
C ASP A 323 13.84 17.55 20.90
N THR A 324 12.93 18.21 20.19
CA THR A 324 12.72 18.00 18.76
C THR A 324 12.51 19.31 18.01
N LEU A 325 13.18 19.43 16.85
CA LEU A 325 12.98 20.48 15.86
C LEU A 325 12.10 19.96 14.73
N THR A 326 11.01 20.66 14.44
CA THR A 326 10.14 20.36 13.31
C THR A 326 10.04 21.53 12.35
N LEU A 327 10.03 21.23 11.05
CA LEU A 327 9.91 22.23 9.99
C LEU A 327 8.90 21.76 8.95
N LEU A 328 7.96 22.64 8.58
CA LEU A 328 6.98 22.42 7.52
C LEU A 328 6.92 23.62 6.57
N THR A 329 7.00 23.37 5.27
CA THR A 329 6.85 24.41 4.24
C THR A 329 6.17 23.87 2.98
N ASN A 330 5.55 24.74 2.19
CA ASN A 330 5.08 24.43 0.84
C ASN A 330 6.01 24.99 -0.26
N LEU A 331 7.16 25.54 0.12
CA LEU A 331 8.18 26.05 -0.80
C LEU A 331 9.10 24.93 -1.30
N ARG A 332 9.74 25.17 -2.45
CA ARG A 332 10.78 24.27 -2.97
C ARG A 332 12.04 24.43 -2.13
N PHE A 333 12.63 23.30 -1.76
CA PHE A 333 13.80 23.23 -0.90
C PHE A 333 15.03 22.74 -1.67
N GLY A 334 16.15 23.43 -1.51
CA GLY A 334 17.43 23.06 -2.12
C GLY A 334 18.42 24.21 -2.17
N SER A 335 19.71 23.90 -2.32
CA SER A 335 20.77 24.90 -2.39
C SER A 335 20.60 25.90 -3.54
N GLN A 336 19.91 25.51 -4.63
CA GLN A 336 19.56 26.39 -5.76
C GLN A 336 18.08 26.76 -5.86
N GLU A 337 17.27 26.39 -4.87
CA GLU A 337 15.82 26.61 -4.88
C GLU A 337 15.43 27.85 -4.06
N ASP A 338 14.12 28.08 -3.91
CA ASP A 338 13.55 29.24 -3.22
C ASP A 338 14.04 29.43 -1.77
N PHE A 339 14.43 28.34 -1.12
CA PHE A 339 14.76 28.30 0.31
C PHE A 339 15.82 27.26 0.64
N SER A 340 16.75 27.59 1.54
CA SER A 340 17.76 26.66 2.07
C SER A 340 17.94 26.78 3.58
N LEU A 341 18.28 25.66 4.23
CA LEU A 341 18.57 25.56 5.66
C LEU A 341 20.08 25.49 5.87
N LEU A 342 20.59 26.22 6.85
CA LEU A 342 22.00 26.25 7.23
C LEU A 342 22.10 26.06 8.75
N LEU A 343 23.04 25.24 9.21
CA LEU A 343 23.31 25.04 10.64
C LEU A 343 24.59 25.79 11.02
N CYS A 344 24.54 26.62 12.06
CA CYS A 344 25.63 27.53 12.38
C CYS A 344 26.09 27.45 13.85
N LYS A 345 27.39 27.62 14.10
CA LYS A 345 28.04 27.35 15.40
C LYS A 345 28.30 28.60 16.25
N ASP A 346 28.60 29.75 15.63
CA ASP A 346 29.15 30.94 16.31
C ASP A 346 28.12 32.02 16.66
N LYS A 347 28.37 32.77 17.75
CA LYS A 347 27.59 33.97 18.12
C LYS A 347 28.00 35.17 17.25
N PRO A 348 27.08 35.85 16.55
CA PRO A 348 27.35 37.20 16.06
C PRO A 348 27.45 38.15 17.26
N GLN A 349 28.66 38.59 17.61
CA GLN A 349 28.84 39.57 18.68
C GLN A 349 28.26 40.92 18.25
N GLN A 350 27.24 41.40 18.96
CA GLN A 350 26.83 42.80 18.91
C GLN A 350 27.97 43.67 19.47
N GLY A 351 28.79 44.24 18.57
CA GLY A 351 29.80 45.23 18.92
C GLY A 351 31.20 45.01 18.35
N SER A 352 31.48 43.90 17.67
CA SER A 352 32.74 43.66 16.94
C SER A 352 32.54 43.79 15.43
N ASN A 353 33.56 44.30 14.72
CA ASN A 353 33.56 44.43 13.26
C ASN A 353 33.62 43.07 12.53
N ASP A 354 33.90 41.97 13.23
CA ASP A 354 33.83 40.61 12.67
C ASP A 354 32.47 39.98 12.98
N LYS A 355 31.58 39.95 11.98
CA LYS A 355 30.24 39.33 12.01
C LYS A 355 30.15 38.12 11.08
N THR A 356 31.23 37.37 10.95
CA THR A 356 31.24 36.13 10.18
C THR A 356 30.67 35.00 11.03
N VAL A 357 29.70 34.27 10.49
CA VAL A 357 29.17 33.06 11.12
C VAL A 357 29.57 31.87 10.29
N THR A 358 30.21 30.89 10.93
CA THR A 358 30.55 29.62 10.30
C THR A 358 29.29 28.78 10.22
N CYS A 359 28.78 28.57 9.01
CA CYS A 359 27.59 27.80 8.75
C CYS A 359 27.94 26.59 7.87
N GLU A 360 27.35 25.46 8.18
CA GLU A 360 27.45 24.26 7.36
C GLU A 360 26.18 24.20 6.51
N SER A 361 26.36 24.15 5.18
CA SER A 361 25.24 23.99 4.27
C SER A 361 24.66 22.61 4.45
N ASP A 362 23.42 22.53 4.92
CA ASP A 362 22.96 21.29 5.48
C ASP A 362 22.50 20.27 4.42
N SER A 363 22.82 19.01 4.71
CA SER A 363 22.37 17.77 4.07
C SER A 363 21.00 17.29 4.56
N LEU A 364 20.34 18.02 5.47
CA LEU A 364 18.99 17.70 5.94
C LEU A 364 17.98 17.74 4.79
N SER A 365 17.58 16.57 4.33
CA SER A 365 16.60 16.38 3.26
C SER A 365 15.18 16.49 3.80
N LEU A 366 14.39 17.45 3.31
CA LEU A 366 12.96 17.50 3.62
C LEU A 366 12.20 16.45 2.83
N THR A 367 11.38 15.67 3.54
CA THR A 367 10.52 14.66 2.93
C THR A 367 9.30 15.32 2.31
N ALA A 368 8.94 14.90 1.08
CA ALA A 368 7.71 15.33 0.44
C ALA A 368 6.50 14.65 1.09
N ILE A 369 5.52 15.44 1.51
CA ILE A 369 4.23 14.97 2.04
C ILE A 369 3.06 15.65 1.30
N PRO A 370 1.85 15.06 1.29
CA PRO A 370 0.71 15.65 0.59
C PRO A 370 0.30 16.99 1.21
N GLY A 371 0.09 18.00 0.36
CA GLY A 371 -0.36 19.32 0.77
C GLY A 371 -1.85 19.38 1.07
N SER A 372 -2.19 19.91 2.23
CA SER A 372 -3.56 20.00 2.73
C SER A 372 -4.08 21.44 2.70
N THR A 373 -5.08 21.70 1.86
CA THR A 373 -5.77 23.00 1.76
C THR A 373 -7.27 22.82 1.97
N ARG A 374 -8.03 23.90 2.15
CA ARG A 374 -9.49 23.84 2.29
C ARG A 374 -10.20 23.21 1.09
N GLY A 375 -9.61 23.31 -0.10
CA GLY A 375 -10.11 22.68 -1.33
C GLY A 375 -9.59 21.25 -1.56
N SER A 376 -8.64 20.76 -0.77
CA SER A 376 -8.07 19.42 -0.95
C SER A 376 -9.06 18.34 -0.55
N THR A 377 -9.37 17.42 -1.47
CA THR A 377 -10.25 16.27 -1.22
C THR A 377 -9.47 14.96 -1.04
N MET A 378 -8.36 14.80 -1.76
CA MET A 378 -7.54 13.58 -1.81
C MET A 378 -6.03 13.86 -1.58
N PRO A 379 -5.31 12.93 -0.91
CA PRO A 379 -3.86 13.00 -0.70
C PRO A 379 -3.14 12.43 -1.92
N LEU A 380 -3.00 13.20 -3.00
CA LEU A 380 -2.24 12.78 -4.19
C LEU A 380 -0.99 13.62 -4.39
N PHE A 381 0.11 12.95 -4.74
CA PHE A 381 1.32 13.56 -5.27
C PHE A 381 1.14 13.83 -6.76
N THR A 382 1.72 14.93 -7.24
CA THR A 382 1.37 15.53 -8.54
C THR A 382 1.68 14.64 -9.75
N GLY A 383 0.77 14.66 -10.74
CA GLY A 383 0.98 14.10 -12.08
C GLY A 383 -0.14 14.50 -13.04
N GLU A 384 -0.07 15.72 -13.61
CA GLU A 384 -0.89 16.38 -14.69
C GLU A 384 -2.44 16.26 -14.71
N TYR A 385 -3.04 15.31 -14.01
CA TYR A 385 -4.43 15.30 -13.57
C TYR A 385 -4.36 15.19 -12.05
N PHE A 386 -5.15 15.98 -11.33
CA PHE A 386 -5.14 16.17 -9.87
C PHE A 386 -4.24 17.30 -9.35
N THR A 387 -4.90 18.31 -8.77
CA THR A 387 -4.38 19.58 -8.26
C THR A 387 -3.88 19.48 -6.81
N GLY A 388 -3.10 18.45 -6.48
CA GLY A 388 -2.52 18.31 -5.13
C GLY A 388 -1.33 19.26 -4.95
N HIS A 389 -1.34 20.11 -3.92
CA HIS A 389 -0.11 20.81 -3.51
C HIS A 389 0.80 19.84 -2.76
N GLU A 390 2.11 20.06 -2.75
CA GLU A 390 3.08 19.25 -1.99
C GLU A 390 3.66 20.10 -0.85
N PHE A 391 3.78 19.51 0.33
CA PHE A 391 4.52 20.10 1.45
C PHE A 391 5.83 19.36 1.66
N ARG A 392 6.78 20.04 2.31
CA ARG A 392 8.10 19.55 2.68
C ARG A 392 8.18 19.58 4.19
N PHE A 393 8.45 18.42 4.79
CA PHE A 393 8.47 18.23 6.23
C PHE A 393 9.78 17.61 6.71
N MET A 394 10.21 18.04 7.89
CA MET A 394 11.39 17.55 8.60
C MET A 394 11.10 17.49 10.10
N SER A 395 11.64 16.45 10.75
CA SER A 395 11.63 16.29 12.20
C SER A 395 13.00 15.72 12.60
N VAL A 396 13.74 16.43 13.43
CA VAL A 396 15.11 16.07 13.86
C VAL A 396 15.20 16.19 15.38
N ALA A 397 15.88 15.27 16.05
CA ALA A 397 16.11 15.36 17.48
C ALA A 397 17.19 16.43 17.77
N LEU A 398 17.00 17.22 18.83
CA LEU A 398 17.97 18.25 19.22
C LEU A 398 19.33 17.65 19.63
N SER A 399 19.37 16.38 20.05
CA SER A 399 20.61 15.63 20.27
C SER A 399 21.47 15.52 19.00
N ASP A 400 20.83 15.46 17.83
CA ASP A 400 21.53 15.31 16.55
C ASP A 400 22.10 16.65 16.05
N LEU A 401 21.66 17.76 16.67
CA LEU A 401 22.13 19.12 16.40
C LEU A 401 23.19 19.58 17.42
N GLU A 402 23.71 18.67 18.26
CA GLU A 402 24.76 18.98 19.23
C GLU A 402 26.01 19.57 18.54
N GLY A 403 26.38 20.79 18.95
CA GLY A 403 27.50 21.53 18.39
C GLY A 403 27.11 22.67 17.45
N PHE A 404 25.85 22.77 17.04
CA PHE A 404 25.28 23.96 16.40
C PHE A 404 24.48 24.78 17.41
N ARG A 405 24.49 26.11 17.23
CA ARG A 405 23.80 27.05 18.12
C ARG A 405 22.62 27.76 17.44
N TYR A 406 22.64 27.83 16.12
CA TYR A 406 21.63 28.52 15.33
C TYR A 406 21.18 27.67 14.16
N VAL A 407 19.88 27.72 13.89
CA VAL A 407 19.26 27.26 12.64
C VAL A 407 19.00 28.49 11.79
N VAL A 408 19.67 28.58 10.65
CA VAL A 408 19.58 29.72 9.75
C VAL A 408 18.79 29.34 8.52
N ILE A 409 17.79 30.16 8.25
CA ILE A 409 16.84 30.00 7.17
C ILE A 409 17.13 31.08 6.12
N LEU A 410 17.59 30.64 4.96
CA LEU A 410 17.87 31.53 3.84
C LEU A 410 16.67 31.57 2.90
N ASN A 411 15.97 32.71 2.89
CA ASN A 411 14.95 32.99 1.91
C ASN A 411 15.56 33.73 0.71
N LYS A 412 15.57 33.10 -0.47
CA LYS A 412 16.09 33.68 -1.72
C LYS A 412 15.01 34.38 -2.54
N ARG A 413 13.73 34.28 -2.15
CA ARG A 413 12.58 34.74 -2.92
C ARG A 413 12.14 36.15 -2.54
N SER A 414 11.91 36.99 -3.55
CA SER A 414 11.48 38.39 -3.41
C SER A 414 9.97 38.59 -3.29
N VAL A 415 9.15 37.60 -3.69
CA VAL A 415 7.69 37.70 -3.71
C VAL A 415 7.07 36.40 -3.18
N TYR A 416 6.46 36.49 -2.00
CA TYR A 416 5.57 35.46 -1.46
C TYR A 416 4.22 35.51 -2.18
N THR A 417 3.66 34.36 -2.53
CA THR A 417 2.22 34.27 -2.81
C THR A 417 1.47 34.25 -1.47
N ASP A 418 0.20 34.69 -1.43
CA ASP A 418 -0.63 34.67 -0.21
C ASP A 418 -0.76 33.28 0.46
N THR A 419 -0.42 32.23 -0.30
CA THR A 419 -0.47 30.81 0.08
C THR A 419 0.86 30.23 0.54
N SER A 420 1.98 30.95 0.39
CA SER A 420 3.31 30.46 0.77
C SER A 420 3.55 30.55 2.28
N PHE A 421 4.12 29.50 2.88
CA PHE A 421 4.46 29.49 4.31
C PHE A 421 5.68 28.65 4.65
N VAL A 422 6.34 29.04 5.74
CA VAL A 422 7.36 28.26 6.47
C VAL A 422 7.00 28.31 7.94
N ILE A 423 6.94 27.15 8.58
CA ILE A 423 6.69 26.99 10.01
C ILE A 423 7.83 26.17 10.58
N VAL A 424 8.42 26.68 11.66
CA VAL A 424 9.44 26.00 12.44
C VAL A 424 8.99 25.98 13.88
N GLU A 425 9.07 24.82 14.52
CA GLU A 425 8.68 24.63 15.90
C GLU A 425 9.71 23.76 16.64
N PHE A 426 10.19 24.28 17.75
CA PHE A 426 10.88 23.52 18.79
C PHE A 426 9.83 23.01 19.77
N LYS A 427 9.81 21.70 20.01
CA LYS A 427 8.82 21.10 20.90
C LYS A 427 9.43 19.99 21.76
N ASN A 428 8.61 19.55 22.72
CA ASN A 428 8.82 18.33 23.48
C ASN A 428 7.93 17.23 22.88
N GLU A 429 8.52 16.11 22.46
CA GLU A 429 7.78 15.01 21.87
C GLU A 429 6.82 14.38 22.89
N ALA A 430 7.26 14.23 24.15
CA ALA A 430 6.44 13.63 25.21
C ALA A 430 5.22 14.48 25.59
N SER A 431 5.27 15.81 25.45
CA SER A 431 4.11 16.68 25.72
C SER A 431 3.12 16.73 24.55
N THR A 432 3.55 16.33 23.34
CA THR A 432 2.74 16.33 22.12
C THR A 432 2.30 14.93 21.68
N ALA A 433 2.74 13.90 22.40
CA ALA A 433 2.37 12.50 22.19
C ALA A 433 1.49 11.95 23.33
N GLU A 434 0.31 11.43 23.00
CA GLU A 434 -0.58 10.74 23.96
C GLU A 434 -0.66 9.25 23.63
N VAL A 435 -0.44 8.38 24.62
CA VAL A 435 -0.68 6.93 24.49
C VAL A 435 -2.02 6.60 25.14
N VAL A 436 -2.97 6.13 24.33
CA VAL A 436 -4.32 5.80 24.81
C VAL A 436 -4.53 4.29 24.81
N HIS A 437 -4.50 3.69 26.00
CA HIS A 437 -4.86 2.30 26.20
C HIS A 437 -6.38 2.15 26.18
N THR A 438 -6.92 1.61 25.09
CA THR A 438 -8.34 1.24 24.98
C THR A 438 -8.46 -0.26 24.66
N THR A 439 -9.65 -0.84 24.81
CA THR A 439 -9.96 -2.20 24.38
C THR A 439 -10.97 -2.15 23.23
N ALA A 440 -11.00 -3.17 22.37
CA ALA A 440 -12.01 -3.24 21.30
C ALA A 440 -13.46 -3.14 21.84
N ILE A 441 -13.74 -3.74 23.00
CA ILE A 441 -15.05 -3.68 23.68
C ILE A 441 -15.34 -2.27 24.21
N GLY A 442 -14.34 -1.63 24.83
CA GLY A 442 -14.47 -0.24 25.29
C GLY A 442 -14.76 0.70 24.13
N LEU A 443 -14.01 0.55 23.04
CA LEU A 443 -14.19 1.34 21.82
C LEU A 443 -15.54 1.08 21.12
N LEU A 444 -16.07 -0.15 21.18
CA LEU A 444 -17.41 -0.47 20.68
C LEU A 444 -18.53 0.18 21.51
N ARG A 445 -18.39 0.21 22.85
CA ARG A 445 -19.44 0.72 23.74
C ARG A 445 -19.47 2.24 23.82
N SER A 446 -18.32 2.88 23.98
CA SER A 446 -18.23 4.32 24.25
C SER A 446 -17.55 5.12 23.15
N GLY A 447 -16.93 4.46 22.16
CA GLY A 447 -15.98 5.13 21.28
C GLY A 447 -14.76 5.66 22.05
N LEU A 448 -13.92 6.39 21.33
CA LEU A 448 -12.83 7.18 21.92
C LEU A 448 -13.04 8.64 21.52
N THR A 449 -13.40 9.47 22.49
CA THR A 449 -13.57 10.91 22.32
C THR A 449 -12.49 11.67 23.08
N ARG A 450 -11.91 12.67 22.43
CA ARG A 450 -11.01 13.65 23.03
C ARG A 450 -11.45 15.04 22.61
N ASN A 451 -11.85 15.84 23.59
CA ASN A 451 -12.40 17.17 23.36
C ASN A 451 -11.31 18.24 23.20
N LYS A 452 -10.11 17.99 23.73
CA LYS A 452 -8.95 18.88 23.60
C LYS A 452 -7.72 18.02 23.39
N PHE A 453 -7.10 18.15 22.22
CA PHE A 453 -5.88 17.47 21.84
C PHE A 453 -5.11 18.32 20.83
N PRO A 454 -3.78 18.39 20.92
CA PRO A 454 -2.97 18.30 22.16
C PRO A 454 -3.39 19.37 23.20
N GLU A 455 -2.90 19.26 24.45
CA GLU A 455 -3.17 20.27 25.50
C GLU A 455 -2.66 21.67 25.10
N ASN A 456 -1.47 21.71 24.49
CA ASN A 456 -0.87 22.90 23.91
C ASN A 456 -0.81 22.78 22.38
N PRO A 457 -1.22 23.81 21.61
CA PRO A 457 -1.15 23.78 20.16
C PRO A 457 0.29 23.52 19.70
N SER A 458 0.47 22.51 18.85
CA SER A 458 1.74 22.20 18.20
C SER A 458 1.53 21.92 16.72
N LEU A 459 2.57 22.08 15.93
CA LEU A 459 2.57 21.78 14.50
C LEU A 459 2.29 20.30 14.25
N VAL A 460 2.92 19.44 15.06
CA VAL A 460 2.79 17.97 14.98
C VAL A 460 2.42 17.42 16.35
N SER A 461 1.34 16.65 16.39
CA SER A 461 0.90 15.92 17.59
C SER A 461 0.59 14.47 17.25
N THR A 462 0.86 13.55 18.17
CA THR A 462 0.82 12.11 17.90
C THR A 462 -0.05 11.38 18.92
N ILE A 463 -0.85 10.43 18.45
CA ILE A 463 -1.65 9.55 19.30
C ILE A 463 -1.28 8.11 18.99
N ARG A 464 -0.88 7.37 20.03
CA ARG A 464 -0.58 5.95 19.93
C ARG A 464 -1.72 5.13 20.52
N LEU A 465 -2.24 4.21 19.72
CA LEU A 465 -3.33 3.30 20.07
C LEU A 465 -2.83 1.85 20.05
N PRO A 466 -2.18 1.38 21.13
CA PRO A 466 -1.44 0.11 21.12
C PRO A 466 -2.31 -1.13 20.93
N ASN A 467 -3.57 -1.06 21.35
CA ASN A 467 -4.52 -2.18 21.32
C ASN A 467 -5.50 -2.10 20.13
N VAL A 468 -5.21 -1.26 19.15
CA VAL A 468 -6.00 -1.14 17.93
C VAL A 468 -5.10 -1.64 16.80
N ASP A 469 -5.02 -2.96 16.60
CA ASP A 469 -4.18 -3.59 15.57
C ASP A 469 -4.98 -4.56 14.67
N ASN A 470 -6.30 -4.54 14.78
CA ASN A 470 -7.17 -5.54 14.17
C ASN A 470 -7.57 -5.19 12.72
N SER A 471 -7.34 -6.12 11.77
CA SER A 471 -7.77 -5.98 10.36
C SER A 471 -9.29 -6.17 10.14
N ILE A 472 -10.01 -6.76 11.09
CA ILE A 472 -11.45 -7.05 10.97
C ILE A 472 -12.28 -5.80 11.24
N LEU A 473 -11.85 -4.98 12.20
CA LEU A 473 -12.57 -3.76 12.56
C LEU A 473 -12.23 -2.64 11.57
N ALA A 474 -13.26 -1.89 11.21
CA ALA A 474 -13.15 -0.62 10.50
C ALA A 474 -13.47 0.49 11.48
N TYR A 475 -12.71 1.59 11.40
CA TYR A 475 -12.90 2.72 12.30
C TYR A 475 -13.20 3.97 11.51
N LYS A 476 -13.97 4.86 12.14
CA LYS A 476 -14.36 6.14 11.60
C LYS A 476 -13.86 7.22 12.53
N LEU A 477 -12.96 8.05 12.02
CA LEU A 477 -12.39 9.16 12.76
C LEU A 477 -13.06 10.46 12.31
N LYS A 478 -13.77 11.11 13.23
CA LYS A 478 -14.26 12.48 13.04
C LYS A 478 -13.31 13.43 13.75
N VAL A 479 -12.81 14.42 13.02
CA VAL A 479 -11.93 15.46 13.55
C VAL A 479 -12.69 16.77 13.47
N HIS A 480 -12.75 17.50 14.58
CA HIS A 480 -13.40 18.79 14.70
C HIS A 480 -12.44 19.82 15.28
N GLY A 481 -12.58 21.07 14.85
CA GLY A 481 -11.69 22.14 15.27
C GLY A 481 -10.31 22.07 14.63
N GLY A 482 -9.41 22.95 15.09
CA GLY A 482 -8.08 23.11 14.54
C GLY A 482 -7.99 23.94 13.26
N SER A 483 -9.12 24.34 12.68
CA SER A 483 -9.19 25.42 11.70
C SER A 483 -9.33 26.76 12.42
N CYS A 484 -8.53 27.77 12.06
CA CYS A 484 -8.72 29.12 12.57
C CYS A 484 -10.11 29.67 12.16
N ALA A 485 -10.93 30.09 13.13
CA ALA A 485 -12.22 30.72 12.88
C ALA A 485 -12.06 32.04 12.09
N GLY A 486 -12.31 31.98 10.78
CA GLY A 486 -12.19 33.10 9.85
C GLY A 486 -11.05 32.95 8.83
N ALA A 487 -11.40 32.98 7.54
CA ALA A 487 -10.39 33.28 6.51
C ALA A 487 -10.03 34.77 6.61
N PRO A 488 -8.74 35.16 6.53
CA PRO A 488 -7.63 34.38 5.98
C PRO A 488 -6.53 34.07 7.02
N MET A 489 -6.85 33.42 8.16
CA MET A 489 -5.84 33.15 9.21
C MET A 489 -5.20 31.76 9.19
N GLU A 490 -5.84 30.73 8.63
CA GLU A 490 -5.28 29.37 8.49
C GLU A 490 -4.31 29.28 7.31
N ARG A 491 -3.10 28.71 7.48
CA ARG A 491 -2.11 28.55 6.39
C ARG A 491 -2.28 27.25 5.62
N PHE A 492 -2.67 26.19 6.30
CA PHE A 492 -3.00 24.90 5.72
C PHE A 492 -4.09 24.23 6.54
N ALA A 493 -4.92 23.42 5.88
CA ALA A 493 -5.99 22.71 6.58
C ALA A 493 -5.40 21.51 7.35
N PRO A 494 -5.88 21.20 8.56
CA PRO A 494 -5.39 20.06 9.33
C PRO A 494 -5.36 18.76 8.51
N MET A 495 -4.32 17.96 8.72
CA MET A 495 -4.13 16.67 8.05
C MET A 495 -3.63 15.60 9.02
N ILE A 496 -3.78 14.34 8.63
CA ILE A 496 -3.40 13.19 9.44
C ILE A 496 -2.62 12.17 8.62
N ARG A 497 -1.64 11.52 9.24
CA ARG A 497 -0.97 10.30 8.79
C ARG A 497 -1.34 9.20 9.75
N GLN A 498 -1.85 8.13 9.18
CA GLN A 498 -2.07 6.86 9.84
C GLN A 498 -0.87 5.98 9.54
N SER A 499 -0.17 5.50 10.57
CA SER A 499 0.95 4.56 10.44
C SER A 499 0.69 3.28 11.23
N SER A 500 1.07 2.14 10.65
CA SER A 500 1.02 0.81 11.29
C SER A 500 2.40 0.20 11.37
N TRP A 501 2.88 -0.04 12.60
CA TRP A 501 4.22 -0.57 12.87
C TRP A 501 4.40 -2.04 12.48
N ALA A 502 3.32 -2.82 12.46
CA ALA A 502 3.38 -4.26 12.15
C ALA A 502 3.69 -4.54 10.67
N ILE A 503 3.31 -3.63 9.77
CA ILE A 503 3.40 -3.83 8.32
C ILE A 503 4.01 -2.63 7.58
N ASN A 504 4.48 -1.60 8.31
CA ASN A 504 4.96 -0.33 7.75
C ASN A 504 3.98 0.28 6.73
N GLU A 505 2.69 0.28 7.04
CA GLU A 505 1.65 0.91 6.20
C GLU A 505 1.43 2.35 6.62
N ASP A 506 1.70 3.29 5.69
CA ASP A 506 1.45 4.72 5.88
C ASP A 506 0.33 5.22 4.95
N LYS A 507 -0.68 5.86 5.53
CA LYS A 507 -1.80 6.45 4.80
C LYS A 507 -2.03 7.89 5.24
N PHE A 508 -2.00 8.81 4.29
CA PHE A 508 -2.28 10.23 4.54
C PHE A 508 -3.76 10.54 4.33
N SER A 509 -4.27 11.57 5.00
CA SER A 509 -5.60 12.13 4.78
C SER A 509 -5.55 13.64 4.97
N VAL A 510 -5.97 14.36 3.93
CA VAL A 510 -5.97 15.83 3.87
C VAL A 510 -7.33 16.41 4.26
N ASN A 511 -7.32 17.68 4.69
CA ASN A 511 -8.50 18.49 5.02
C ASN A 511 -9.46 17.78 5.99
N VAL A 512 -8.92 17.33 7.13
CA VAL A 512 -9.63 16.40 8.02
C VAL A 512 -10.74 17.06 8.81
N ALA A 513 -10.59 18.34 9.16
CA ALA A 513 -11.55 19.08 9.98
C ALA A 513 -12.85 19.41 9.24
N ASN A 514 -12.81 19.58 7.91
CA ASN A 514 -13.97 19.95 7.10
C ASN A 514 -14.73 18.73 6.54
N LYS A 515 -14.30 17.50 6.86
CA LYS A 515 -14.95 16.27 6.39
C LYS A 515 -16.08 15.87 7.34
N GLU A 516 -17.32 16.28 7.02
CA GLU A 516 -18.52 15.93 7.82
C GLU A 516 -18.71 14.42 8.01
N ASN A 517 -18.42 13.66 6.96
CA ASN A 517 -18.51 12.20 6.98
C ASN A 517 -17.36 11.52 7.75
N GLY A 518 -16.36 12.26 8.24
CA GLY A 518 -15.18 11.68 8.88
C GLY A 518 -14.24 10.96 7.91
N ILE A 519 -13.24 10.28 8.47
CA ILE A 519 -12.18 9.58 7.75
C ILE A 519 -12.24 8.10 8.09
N ASP A 520 -12.17 7.27 7.06
CA ASP A 520 -12.13 5.83 7.23
C ASP A 520 -10.71 5.36 7.53
N ILE A 521 -10.54 4.90 8.76
CA ILE A 521 -9.31 4.38 9.33
C ILE A 521 -9.40 2.85 9.28
N ASN A 522 -8.62 2.27 8.36
CA ASN A 522 -8.64 0.85 8.02
C ASN A 522 -7.22 0.35 7.87
N PHE A 523 -6.99 -0.91 8.24
CA PHE A 523 -5.65 -1.50 8.28
C PHE A 523 -5.64 -2.88 7.65
N HIS A 524 -4.50 -3.21 7.05
CA HIS A 524 -4.10 -4.57 6.80
C HIS A 524 -3.47 -5.18 8.07
N GLY A 525 -4.21 -5.23 9.19
CA GLY A 525 -3.77 -5.91 10.41
C GLY A 525 -3.46 -7.40 10.21
N ASP A 526 -2.87 -8.05 11.22
CA ASP A 526 -2.29 -9.39 11.15
C ASP A 526 -3.13 -10.44 10.41
N LEU A 527 -2.45 -11.31 9.66
CA LEU A 527 -3.07 -12.48 9.05
C LEU A 527 -3.39 -13.52 10.13
N PRO A 528 -4.57 -14.18 10.11
CA PRO A 528 -5.01 -15.07 11.21
C PRO A 528 -4.18 -16.37 11.33
N TYR A 529 -3.25 -16.61 10.40
CA TYR A 529 -2.54 -17.89 10.23
C TYR A 529 -1.02 -17.72 10.09
N TYR A 530 -0.48 -16.51 10.33
CA TYR A 530 0.95 -16.23 10.26
C TYR A 530 1.47 -15.75 11.63
N ASP A 531 2.70 -16.16 11.97
CA ASP A 531 3.35 -15.74 13.20
C ASP A 531 3.75 -14.26 13.14
N LYS A 532 3.53 -13.54 14.24
CA LYS A 532 3.99 -12.15 14.38
C LYS A 532 5.51 -12.13 14.48
N VAL A 533 6.19 -11.69 13.44
CA VAL A 533 7.60 -11.29 13.50
C VAL A 533 7.63 -9.80 13.78
N LEU A 534 7.87 -9.43 15.03
CA LEU A 534 7.99 -8.02 15.43
C LEU A 534 9.47 -7.65 15.43
N LEU A 535 9.82 -6.72 14.54
CA LEU A 535 11.15 -6.10 14.49
C LEU A 535 11.36 -5.08 15.63
N ARG A 536 10.28 -4.57 16.26
CA ARG A 536 10.32 -3.61 17.39
C ARG A 536 9.18 -3.81 18.38
N ALA A 537 9.36 -3.27 19.59
CA ALA A 537 8.47 -3.42 20.74
C ALA A 537 7.14 -2.62 20.68
N ASN A 538 6.93 -1.80 19.65
CA ASN A 538 5.75 -0.94 19.55
C ASN A 538 4.64 -1.64 18.73
N ASN A 539 3.54 -1.95 19.41
CA ASN A 539 2.33 -2.51 18.80
C ASN A 539 1.28 -1.42 18.59
N GLY A 540 0.38 -1.63 17.62
CA GLY A 540 -0.78 -0.79 17.37
C GLY A 540 -0.58 0.30 16.31
N ILE A 541 -1.45 1.32 16.37
CA ILE A 541 -1.51 2.40 15.37
C ILE A 541 -0.94 3.68 15.94
N GLU A 542 -0.25 4.41 15.07
CA GLU A 542 0.15 5.79 15.31
C GLU A 542 -0.64 6.73 14.39
N LEU A 543 -1.35 7.68 15.00
CA LEU A 543 -2.07 8.75 14.32
C LEU A 543 -1.34 10.06 14.56
N MET A 544 -0.70 10.57 13.51
CA MET A 544 0.07 11.81 13.54
C MET A 544 -0.74 12.93 12.88
N PHE A 545 -1.01 13.98 13.61
CA PHE A 545 -1.80 15.13 13.18
C PHE A 545 -0.89 16.32 12.91
N TRP A 546 -1.05 16.94 11.74
CA TRP A 546 -0.49 18.25 11.45
C TRP A 546 -1.57 19.32 11.48
N ARG A 547 -1.26 20.43 12.14
CA ARG A 547 -2.14 21.60 12.22
C ARG A 547 -1.34 22.88 12.27
N ASP A 548 -1.98 23.99 11.91
CA ASP A 548 -1.35 25.30 12.07
C ASP A 548 -1.24 25.65 13.57
N PRO A 549 -0.01 25.82 14.11
CA PRO A 549 0.18 26.11 15.53
C PRO A 549 -0.30 27.52 15.91
N THR A 550 -0.50 28.42 14.95
CA THR A 550 -1.03 29.77 15.20
C THR A 550 -2.51 29.76 15.58
N CYS A 551 -3.24 28.68 15.24
CA CYS A 551 -4.64 28.52 15.60
C CYS A 551 -4.78 28.05 17.06
N LYS A 552 -5.34 28.92 17.92
CA LYS A 552 -5.52 28.67 19.37
C LYS A 552 -6.60 27.63 19.72
N GLU A 553 -7.47 27.27 18.77
CA GLU A 553 -8.54 26.30 19.01
C GLU A 553 -7.99 24.87 19.04
N PRO A 554 -8.16 24.11 20.14
CA PRO A 554 -7.64 22.75 20.22
C PRO A 554 -8.32 21.84 19.20
N LEU A 555 -7.63 20.78 18.78
CA LEU A 555 -8.26 19.72 17.99
C LEU A 555 -9.17 18.92 18.93
N SER A 556 -10.31 18.48 18.41
CA SER A 556 -11.11 17.45 19.05
C SER A 556 -11.32 16.32 18.06
N PHE A 557 -11.30 15.08 18.53
CA PHE A 557 -11.54 13.95 17.66
C PHE A 557 -12.40 12.89 18.36
N THR A 558 -13.13 12.17 17.53
CA THR A 558 -14.01 11.09 17.92
C THR A 558 -13.74 9.90 17.01
N LEU A 559 -13.19 8.84 17.58
CA LEU A 559 -12.95 7.56 16.92
C LEU A 559 -14.06 6.58 17.30
N THR A 560 -14.84 6.16 16.31
CA THR A 560 -15.91 5.16 16.50
C THR A 560 -15.68 3.94 15.61
N ILE A 561 -16.27 2.80 15.99
CA ILE A 561 -16.24 1.61 15.15
C ILE A 561 -17.30 1.77 14.05
N ASP A 562 -16.90 1.62 12.79
CA ASP A 562 -17.83 1.49 11.67
C ASP A 562 -18.36 0.06 11.65
N THR A 563 -19.54 -0.13 12.23
CA THR A 563 -20.18 -1.45 12.34
C THR A 563 -20.49 -2.07 10.97
N TYR A 564 -20.87 -1.25 9.98
CA TYR A 564 -21.20 -1.73 8.65
C TYR A 564 -19.94 -2.13 7.88
N GLY A 565 -18.92 -1.26 7.87
CA GLY A 565 -17.62 -1.56 7.28
C GLY A 565 -16.95 -2.78 7.93
N SER A 566 -17.03 -2.89 9.26
CA SER A 566 -16.52 -4.03 10.02
C SER A 566 -17.26 -5.33 9.66
N LEU A 567 -18.60 -5.29 9.57
CA LEU A 567 -19.38 -6.47 9.16
C LEU A 567 -19.04 -6.90 7.73
N GLY A 568 -18.86 -5.94 6.81
CA GLY A 568 -18.40 -6.20 5.45
C GLY A 568 -17.04 -6.93 5.43
N LYS A 569 -16.08 -6.46 6.23
CA LYS A 569 -14.77 -7.11 6.37
C LYS A 569 -14.87 -8.51 6.96
N ILE A 570 -15.72 -8.72 7.99
CA ILE A 570 -16.00 -10.05 8.58
C ILE A 570 -16.52 -11.01 7.50
N VAL A 571 -17.51 -10.58 6.71
CA VAL A 571 -18.10 -11.41 5.66
C VAL A 571 -17.07 -11.73 4.59
N ILE A 572 -16.32 -10.75 4.10
CA ILE A 572 -15.30 -10.97 3.07
C ILE A 572 -14.21 -11.93 3.56
N ARG A 573 -13.74 -11.76 4.80
CA ARG A 573 -12.65 -12.56 5.38
C ARG A 573 -13.08 -13.98 5.73
N TYR A 574 -14.31 -14.18 6.20
CA TYR A 574 -14.81 -15.47 6.70
C TYR A 574 -15.88 -16.13 5.82
N ARG A 575 -16.10 -15.64 4.59
CA ARG A 575 -17.08 -16.21 3.62
C ARG A 575 -16.93 -17.72 3.42
N THR A 576 -15.70 -18.22 3.40
CA THR A 576 -15.42 -19.65 3.20
C THR A 576 -15.95 -20.50 4.36
N ILE A 577 -15.94 -19.98 5.59
CA ILE A 577 -16.44 -20.70 6.77
C ILE A 577 -17.94 -20.91 6.66
N VAL A 578 -18.68 -19.90 6.20
CA VAL A 578 -20.11 -20.04 5.93
C VAL A 578 -20.36 -21.12 4.86
N LEU A 579 -19.55 -21.16 3.80
CA LEU A 579 -19.66 -22.20 2.77
C LEU A 579 -19.37 -23.60 3.33
N VAL A 580 -18.31 -23.76 4.11
CA VAL A 580 -17.96 -25.05 4.74
C VAL A 580 -19.03 -25.50 5.73
N PHE A 581 -19.53 -24.61 6.57
CA PHE A 581 -20.59 -24.93 7.53
C PHE A 581 -21.92 -25.22 6.86
N THR A 582 -22.28 -24.54 5.77
CA THR A 582 -23.49 -24.86 5.00
C THR A 582 -23.39 -26.26 4.39
N PHE A 583 -22.23 -26.60 3.81
CA PHE A 583 -21.96 -27.95 3.30
C PHE A 583 -22.03 -29.00 4.42
N MET A 584 -21.42 -28.73 5.58
CA MET A 584 -21.48 -29.60 6.76
C MET A 584 -22.93 -29.82 7.22
N VAL A 585 -23.75 -28.77 7.30
CA VAL A 585 -25.16 -28.86 7.69
C VAL A 585 -25.94 -29.75 6.72
N VAL A 586 -25.72 -29.59 5.41
CA VAL A 586 -26.37 -30.42 4.38
C VAL A 586 -25.96 -31.88 4.52
N ILE A 587 -24.65 -32.17 4.63
CA ILE A 587 -24.15 -33.54 4.79
C ILE A 587 -24.68 -34.19 6.06
N LEU A 588 -24.67 -33.47 7.20
CA LEU A 588 -25.17 -34.00 8.46
C LEU A 588 -26.67 -34.31 8.37
N THR A 589 -27.43 -33.47 7.67
CA THR A 589 -28.87 -33.69 7.44
C THR A 589 -29.11 -34.91 6.55
N ILE A 590 -28.38 -35.04 5.45
CA ILE A 590 -28.47 -36.20 4.54
C ILE A 590 -28.05 -37.48 5.27
N ARG A 591 -26.94 -37.45 6.01
CA ARG A 591 -26.47 -38.58 6.82
C ARG A 591 -27.55 -39.02 7.83
N ALA A 592 -28.20 -38.06 8.50
CA ALA A 592 -29.28 -38.36 9.43
C ALA A 592 -30.52 -38.92 8.70
N GLN A 593 -30.87 -38.40 7.51
CA GLN A 593 -31.94 -38.95 6.69
C GLN A 593 -31.68 -40.41 6.28
N ILE A 594 -30.47 -40.73 5.82
CA ILE A 594 -30.07 -42.09 5.43
C ILE A 594 -30.11 -43.01 6.66
N LYS A 595 -29.57 -42.55 7.79
CA LYS A 595 -29.58 -43.33 9.04
C LYS A 595 -30.99 -43.65 9.53
N ASP A 596 -31.89 -42.68 9.47
CA ASP A 596 -33.30 -42.86 9.84
C ASP A 596 -34.01 -43.80 8.86
N TRP A 597 -33.73 -43.68 7.56
CA TRP A 597 -34.27 -44.55 6.53
C TRP A 597 -33.85 -46.02 6.72
N CYS A 598 -32.57 -46.28 7.02
CA CYS A 598 -32.08 -47.63 7.32
C CYS A 598 -32.72 -48.24 8.58
N ARG A 599 -33.31 -47.45 9.47
CA ARG A 599 -33.92 -47.92 10.72
C ARG A 599 -35.44 -48.07 10.64
N ASN A 600 -36.12 -47.13 9.97
CA ASN A 600 -37.57 -46.98 10.02
C ASN A 600 -38.27 -47.21 8.67
N GLU A 601 -37.55 -47.67 7.64
CA GLU A 601 -37.97 -47.95 6.25
C GLU A 601 -38.58 -46.75 5.47
N SER A 602 -39.00 -45.69 6.15
CA SER A 602 -39.61 -44.48 5.57
C SER A 602 -38.59 -43.34 5.45
N PHE A 603 -38.50 -42.75 4.26
CA PHE A 603 -37.61 -41.62 4.00
C PHE A 603 -38.24 -40.29 4.45
N LYS A 604 -37.73 -39.73 5.55
CA LYS A 604 -38.25 -38.46 6.10
C LYS A 604 -37.82 -37.25 5.25
N PRO A 605 -38.70 -36.24 5.07
CA PRO A 605 -38.35 -35.00 4.37
C PRO A 605 -37.19 -34.25 5.04
N PHE A 606 -36.36 -33.59 4.23
CA PHE A 606 -35.16 -32.88 4.67
C PHE A 606 -35.42 -31.89 5.82
N GLY A 607 -36.47 -31.06 5.71
CA GLY A 607 -36.80 -30.07 6.75
C GLY A 607 -37.19 -30.67 8.11
N VAL A 608 -37.79 -31.87 8.14
CA VAL A 608 -38.13 -32.55 9.39
C VAL A 608 -36.86 -33.02 10.11
N VAL A 609 -35.93 -33.58 9.35
CA VAL A 609 -34.64 -34.04 9.88
C VAL A 609 -33.77 -32.85 10.30
N LEU A 610 -33.75 -31.77 9.51
CA LEU A 610 -33.06 -30.52 9.86
C LEU A 610 -33.57 -29.94 11.19
N SER A 611 -34.90 -29.92 11.39
CA SER A 611 -35.53 -29.47 12.65
C SER A 611 -35.17 -30.37 13.84
N SER A 612 -35.06 -31.68 13.62
CA SER A 612 -34.59 -32.63 14.63
C SER A 612 -33.12 -32.38 15.01
N LEU A 613 -32.25 -32.14 14.02
CA LEU A 613 -30.83 -31.84 14.24
C LEU A 613 -30.61 -30.51 14.97
N LEU A 614 -31.42 -29.50 14.69
CA LEU A 614 -31.43 -28.22 15.41
C LEU A 614 -31.63 -28.42 16.93
N ARG A 615 -32.60 -29.26 17.32
CA ARG A 615 -32.95 -29.51 18.73
C ARG A 615 -31.99 -30.46 19.45
N THR A 616 -31.22 -31.27 18.73
CA THR A 616 -30.42 -32.35 19.33
C THR A 616 -28.91 -32.13 19.21
N THR A 617 -28.45 -31.68 18.03
CA THR A 617 -27.03 -31.72 17.63
C THR A 617 -26.44 -30.32 17.49
N PHE A 618 -27.10 -29.42 16.75
CA PHE A 618 -26.50 -28.12 16.41
C PHE A 618 -26.29 -27.20 17.61
N TRP A 619 -27.17 -27.19 18.61
CA TRP A 619 -26.93 -26.41 19.83
C TRP A 619 -25.74 -26.94 20.65
N LYS A 620 -25.57 -28.27 20.72
CA LYS A 620 -24.39 -28.90 21.36
C LYS A 620 -23.12 -28.56 20.61
N LEU A 621 -23.17 -28.60 19.28
CA LEU A 621 -22.06 -28.18 18.43
C LEU A 621 -21.74 -26.70 18.64
N SER A 622 -22.75 -25.83 18.77
CA SER A 622 -22.53 -24.41 19.07
C SER A 622 -21.83 -24.21 20.42
N LEU A 623 -22.21 -24.94 21.46
CA LEU A 623 -21.53 -24.88 22.76
C LEU A 623 -20.08 -25.37 22.68
N LEU A 624 -19.84 -26.43 21.92
CA LEU A 624 -18.48 -26.92 21.66
C LEU A 624 -17.64 -25.87 20.92
N LEU A 625 -18.19 -25.23 19.88
CA LEU A 625 -17.49 -24.18 19.13
C LEU A 625 -17.17 -22.97 20.00
N VAL A 626 -18.10 -22.57 20.87
CA VAL A 626 -17.87 -21.54 21.90
C VAL A 626 -16.69 -21.92 22.79
N PHE A 627 -16.71 -23.12 23.35
CA PHE A 627 -15.68 -23.59 24.27
C PHE A 627 -14.30 -23.64 23.60
N VAL A 628 -14.22 -24.25 22.41
CA VAL A 628 -12.97 -24.36 21.66
C VAL A 628 -12.44 -22.97 21.26
N SER A 629 -13.31 -22.07 20.77
CA SER A 629 -12.90 -20.72 20.36
C SER A 629 -12.42 -19.88 21.55
N PHE A 630 -13.08 -20.02 22.71
CA PHE A 630 -12.66 -19.34 23.94
C PHE A 630 -11.30 -19.86 24.43
N ILE A 631 -11.10 -21.17 24.49
CA ILE A 631 -9.82 -21.78 24.87
C ILE A 631 -8.69 -21.36 23.90
N GLN A 632 -8.96 -21.38 22.59
CA GLN A 632 -8.00 -20.94 21.58
C GLN A 632 -7.62 -19.45 21.77
N SER A 633 -8.56 -18.59 22.17
CA SER A 633 -8.31 -17.17 22.44
C SER A 633 -7.53 -16.91 23.73
N LEU A 634 -7.57 -17.82 24.70
CA LEU A 634 -6.86 -17.69 25.98
C LEU A 634 -5.39 -18.13 25.88
N MET A 635 -5.02 -18.88 24.84
CA MET A 635 -3.63 -19.30 24.64
C MET A 635 -2.79 -18.12 24.12
N SER A 636 -1.70 -17.79 24.84
CA SER A 636 -0.82 -16.66 24.52
C SER A 636 -0.20 -16.79 23.13
N LYS A 637 -0.31 -15.75 22.29
CA LYS A 637 0.44 -15.64 21.01
C LYS A 637 1.94 -15.76 21.30
N ASN A 638 2.65 -16.62 20.58
CA ASN A 638 4.11 -16.64 20.63
C ASN A 638 4.58 -15.39 19.89
N ILE A 639 5.09 -14.41 20.62
CA ILE A 639 5.73 -13.25 19.99
C ILE A 639 7.20 -13.61 19.82
N VAL A 640 7.65 -13.73 18.57
CA VAL A 640 9.08 -13.80 18.29
C VAL A 640 9.58 -12.36 18.25
N ILE A 641 10.09 -11.87 19.38
CA ILE A 641 10.76 -10.59 19.47
C ILE A 641 12.18 -10.80 18.94
N VAL A 642 12.49 -10.21 17.79
CA VAL A 642 13.84 -10.25 17.24
C VAL A 642 14.58 -9.04 17.79
N SER A 643 15.40 -9.23 18.82
CA SER A 643 16.29 -8.17 19.30
C SER A 643 17.52 -8.03 18.38
N PRO A 644 18.14 -6.84 18.28
CA PRO A 644 19.37 -6.64 17.51
C PRO A 644 20.50 -7.59 17.91
N GLU A 645 20.59 -7.92 19.20
CA GLU A 645 21.54 -8.89 19.77
C GLU A 645 21.27 -10.34 19.34
N ALA A 646 20.00 -10.69 19.08
CA ALA A 646 19.61 -12.01 18.58
C ALA A 646 19.94 -12.15 17.08
N MET A 647 19.80 -11.10 16.28
CA MET A 647 20.22 -11.07 14.87
C MET A 647 21.74 -11.22 14.72
N ALA A 648 22.53 -10.54 15.55
CA ALA A 648 24.00 -10.59 15.51
C ALA A 648 24.58 -11.98 15.82
N ASN A 649 23.88 -12.79 16.62
CA ASN A 649 24.32 -14.14 17.01
C ASN A 649 23.84 -15.26 16.07
N GLY A 650 23.29 -14.92 14.90
CA GLY A 650 22.80 -15.91 13.93
C GLY A 650 21.59 -16.66 14.47
N ILE A 651 20.38 -16.13 14.23
CA ILE A 651 19.13 -16.71 14.71
C ILE A 651 18.97 -18.12 14.12
N ARG A 652 19.28 -19.16 14.90
CA ARG A 652 18.64 -20.47 14.72
C ARG A 652 17.21 -20.34 15.21
N VAL A 653 16.30 -19.95 14.32
CA VAL A 653 14.86 -20.11 14.55
C VAL A 653 14.65 -21.61 14.73
N LYS A 654 14.61 -22.09 15.97
CA LYS A 654 14.17 -23.45 16.27
C LYS A 654 12.71 -23.51 15.85
N SER A 655 12.44 -23.92 14.62
CA SER A 655 11.14 -24.45 14.19
C SER A 655 10.78 -25.57 15.17
N ARG A 656 9.98 -25.25 16.18
CA ARG A 656 9.73 -26.12 17.33
C ARG A 656 8.38 -26.82 17.17
N SER A 657 8.48 -28.13 16.93
CA SER A 657 7.45 -29.18 16.97
C SER A 657 6.36 -29.16 15.89
N TRP A 658 6.44 -30.18 15.03
CA TRP A 658 5.81 -30.26 13.71
C TRP A 658 4.34 -30.72 13.67
N ILE A 659 3.67 -31.16 14.76
CA ILE A 659 2.33 -31.79 14.59
C ILE A 659 1.24 -31.45 15.64
N SER A 660 1.52 -31.10 16.91
CA SER A 660 0.43 -30.96 17.91
C SER A 660 -0.05 -29.55 18.24
N ARG A 661 0.83 -28.52 18.20
CA ARG A 661 0.46 -27.13 18.51
C ARG A 661 0.00 -26.35 17.28
N ALA A 662 0.71 -26.46 16.16
CA ALA A 662 0.44 -25.70 14.94
C ALA A 662 -0.95 -25.97 14.33
N TRP A 663 -1.45 -27.21 14.37
CA TRP A 663 -2.80 -27.53 13.87
C TRP A 663 -3.90 -26.87 14.70
N PHE A 664 -3.79 -26.89 16.03
CA PHE A 664 -4.78 -26.27 16.92
C PHE A 664 -4.71 -24.74 16.87
N ASP A 665 -3.50 -24.18 16.72
CA ASP A 665 -3.28 -22.74 16.61
C ASP A 665 -3.88 -22.17 15.32
N ASN A 666 -3.80 -22.93 14.22
CA ASN A 666 -4.34 -22.57 12.90
C ASN A 666 -5.74 -23.14 12.60
N ALA A 667 -6.37 -23.84 13.56
CA ALA A 667 -7.71 -24.37 13.38
C ALA A 667 -8.78 -23.25 13.43
N LEU A 668 -9.94 -23.52 12.82
CA LEU A 668 -11.15 -22.69 12.89
C LEU A 668 -10.96 -21.26 12.33
N LEU A 669 -10.90 -20.25 13.21
CA LEU A 669 -10.70 -18.83 12.84
C LEU A 669 -9.24 -18.38 13.00
N GLY A 670 -8.34 -19.28 13.40
CA GLY A 670 -6.99 -18.94 13.88
C GLY A 670 -6.99 -18.28 15.27
N ARG A 671 -5.80 -17.99 15.80
CA ARG A 671 -5.64 -17.28 17.07
C ARG A 671 -5.99 -15.79 16.95
N ASN A 672 -7.29 -15.49 17.03
CA ASN A 672 -7.81 -14.12 17.08
C ASN A 672 -7.92 -13.58 18.50
N GLU A 673 -8.10 -12.26 18.62
CA GLU A 673 -8.40 -11.61 19.90
C GLU A 673 -9.61 -12.25 20.59
N THR A 674 -9.60 -12.20 21.94
CA THR A 674 -10.69 -12.63 22.82
C THR A 674 -12.03 -11.96 22.53
N PHE A 675 -12.10 -10.94 21.68
CA PHE A 675 -13.36 -10.36 21.21
C PHE A 675 -14.12 -11.27 20.23
N PHE A 676 -13.43 -12.11 19.45
CA PHE A 676 -14.00 -12.81 18.30
C PHE A 676 -14.41 -14.26 18.54
N TRP A 677 -14.34 -14.78 19.77
CA TRP A 677 -14.71 -16.16 20.10
C TRP A 677 -16.17 -16.52 19.76
N LEU A 678 -17.07 -15.54 19.71
CA LEU A 678 -18.48 -15.72 19.33
C LEU A 678 -18.73 -15.76 17.82
N LEU A 679 -17.76 -15.41 16.97
CA LEU A 679 -17.98 -15.40 15.51
C LEU A 679 -18.32 -16.78 14.96
N LEU A 680 -17.62 -17.81 15.43
CA LEU A 680 -17.76 -19.17 14.93
C LEU A 680 -19.16 -19.77 15.18
N PRO A 681 -19.74 -19.73 16.39
CA PRO A 681 -21.12 -20.17 16.60
C PRO A 681 -22.12 -19.31 15.83
N ILE A 682 -21.88 -18.00 15.65
CA ILE A 682 -22.74 -17.14 14.80
C ILE A 682 -22.73 -17.64 13.35
N PHE A 683 -21.56 -17.93 12.77
CA PHE A 683 -21.47 -18.46 11.41
C PHE A 683 -22.17 -19.80 11.24
N LEU A 684 -22.13 -20.69 12.24
CA LEU A 684 -22.90 -21.93 12.23
C LEU A 684 -24.40 -21.65 12.14
N HIS A 685 -24.92 -20.72 12.95
CA HIS A 685 -26.34 -20.37 12.94
C HIS A 685 -26.77 -19.72 11.63
N VAL A 686 -25.98 -18.80 11.09
CA VAL A 686 -26.20 -18.19 9.77
C VAL A 686 -26.24 -19.28 8.69
N SER A 687 -25.34 -20.25 8.76
CA SER A 687 -25.27 -21.37 7.82
C SER A 687 -26.52 -22.25 7.88
N VAL A 688 -26.99 -22.61 9.08
CA VAL A 688 -28.23 -23.36 9.26
C VAL A 688 -29.44 -22.56 8.76
N GLY A 689 -29.48 -21.26 9.04
CA GLY A 689 -30.51 -20.34 8.54
C GLY A 689 -30.54 -20.27 7.01
N MET A 690 -29.38 -20.20 6.37
CA MET A 690 -29.25 -20.18 4.91
C MET A 690 -29.76 -21.49 4.28
N VAL A 691 -29.38 -22.64 4.84
CA VAL A 691 -29.88 -23.96 4.39
C VAL A 691 -31.40 -24.06 4.58
N ALA A 692 -31.92 -23.62 5.72
CA ALA A 692 -33.35 -23.61 6.00
C ALA A 692 -34.12 -22.68 5.03
N PHE A 693 -33.57 -21.50 4.72
CA PHE A 693 -34.15 -20.55 3.77
C PHE A 693 -34.20 -21.14 2.35
N VAL A 694 -33.10 -21.72 1.86
CA VAL A 694 -33.06 -22.38 0.55
C VAL A 694 -34.05 -23.54 0.50
N TRP A 695 -34.11 -24.36 1.56
CA TRP A 695 -35.07 -25.46 1.65
C TRP A 695 -36.52 -24.96 1.62
N PHE A 696 -36.83 -23.88 2.35
CA PHE A 696 -38.17 -23.28 2.36
C PHE A 696 -38.55 -22.74 0.98
N GLY A 697 -37.62 -22.06 0.29
CA GLY A 697 -37.80 -21.59 -1.07
C GLY A 697 -38.09 -22.73 -2.05
N LEU A 698 -37.23 -23.76 -2.06
CA LEU A 698 -37.41 -24.94 -2.92
C LEU A 698 -38.72 -25.70 -2.61
N SER A 699 -39.03 -25.88 -1.33
CA SER A 699 -40.28 -26.52 -0.89
C SER A 699 -41.51 -25.74 -1.34
N THR A 700 -41.46 -24.40 -1.28
CA THR A 700 -42.54 -23.53 -1.76
C THR A 700 -42.71 -23.64 -3.27
N ILE A 701 -41.62 -23.65 -4.04
CA ILE A 701 -41.65 -23.84 -5.50
C ILE A 701 -42.27 -25.19 -5.87
N VAL A 702 -41.82 -26.28 -5.24
CA VAL A 702 -42.35 -27.62 -5.49
C VAL A 702 -43.85 -27.71 -5.16
N ARG A 703 -44.27 -27.12 -4.03
CA ARG A 703 -45.70 -27.06 -3.65
C ARG A 703 -46.52 -26.22 -4.62
N ALA A 704 -45.98 -25.09 -5.10
CA ALA A 704 -46.64 -24.25 -6.10
C ALA A 704 -46.82 -25.00 -7.42
N ILE A 705 -45.77 -25.66 -7.94
CA ILE A 705 -45.84 -26.48 -9.15
C ILE A 705 -46.86 -27.62 -8.97
N SER A 706 -46.85 -28.30 -7.82
CA SER A 706 -47.83 -29.35 -7.51
C SER A 706 -49.27 -28.81 -7.46
N PHE A 707 -49.46 -27.61 -6.92
CA PHE A 707 -50.76 -26.93 -6.93
C PHE A 707 -51.21 -26.58 -8.35
N PHE A 708 -50.35 -25.98 -9.17
CA PHE A 708 -50.66 -25.61 -10.56
C PHE A 708 -50.96 -26.83 -11.44
N THR A 709 -50.16 -27.88 -11.36
CA THR A 709 -50.42 -29.15 -12.07
C THR A 709 -51.75 -29.76 -11.66
N ARG A 710 -52.09 -29.81 -10.36
CA ARG A 710 -53.41 -30.27 -9.89
C ARG A 710 -54.54 -29.44 -10.48
N LEU A 711 -54.38 -28.12 -10.53
CA LEU A 711 -55.37 -27.19 -11.07
C LEU A 711 -55.59 -27.38 -12.59
N LEU A 712 -54.50 -27.58 -13.34
CA LEU A 712 -54.53 -27.91 -14.77
C LEU A 712 -55.20 -29.26 -15.03
N THR A 713 -54.85 -30.32 -14.28
CA THR A 713 -55.47 -31.65 -14.44
C THR A 713 -56.95 -31.68 -14.06
N ARG A 714 -57.37 -30.79 -13.14
CA ARG A 714 -58.78 -30.69 -12.73
C ARG A 714 -59.62 -30.02 -13.82
N ASN A 715 -59.10 -29.00 -14.50
CA ASN A 715 -59.76 -28.35 -15.64
C ASN A 715 -59.86 -29.24 -16.88
N THR A 716 -58.90 -30.14 -17.14
CA THR A 716 -58.99 -31.11 -18.24
C THR A 716 -60.02 -32.20 -17.97
N SER A 717 -60.24 -32.58 -16.70
CA SER A 717 -61.27 -33.58 -16.34
C SER A 717 -62.71 -33.07 -16.47
N THR A 718 -62.93 -31.76 -16.46
CA THR A 718 -64.24 -31.14 -16.69
C THR A 718 -64.60 -30.96 -18.16
N GLN A 719 -63.66 -31.15 -19.10
CA GLN A 719 -63.92 -31.09 -20.55
C GLN A 719 -64.30 -32.44 -21.18
N HIS A 720 -64.16 -33.54 -20.44
CA HIS A 720 -64.50 -34.90 -20.90
C HIS A 720 -65.74 -35.49 -20.21
N ARG A 721 -66.60 -34.65 -19.63
CA ARG A 721 -67.85 -35.07 -18.99
C ARG A 721 -69.07 -34.40 -19.61
#